data_AF-A0A2W2CMS7-F1
#
_entry.id   AF-A0A2W2CMS7-F1
#
_cell.length_a   1.000
_cell.length_b   1.000
_cell.length_c   1.000
_cell.angle_alpha   90.00
_cell.angle_beta   90.00
_cell.angle_gamma   90.00
#
_symmetry.space_group_name_H-M   'P 1'
#
loop_
_entity.id
_entity.type
_entity.pdbx_description
1 polymer ?
#
loop_
_entity_poly.entity_id
_entity_poly.type
_entity_poly.pdbx_seq_one_letter_code
_entity_poly.pdbx_strand_id
1 'polypeptide(L)'
;MDERSPGTVRRRALATFGLAGLAAGSQLVPATAVAAPARPGRAFAGADARASVADLRGTAGTSDGEQVQLLGYHADLPGVGGGPLYWDADATEDDNGGTVFAVTGVATGRWKRPHDTRIDLAWFGWRGTGTENDSPKVQAAVGALPTGGTIAAGPGKVRLEDTIEIVGVPIVFQGAGVSDNDEYSTQYVLATGAEDGFRLSGVRGGGLRDLQVRGAGLTGGSILSTSRNGTDGNYMLTFTNVRFKDGYNGLTLRACNTVRFANCVWNGFNGEQVILLNGVNNDSRADPVEFVQCGIAAGSANPGTDNLVIDGLGGSIKFIATAILFGRNGIWLKNTPGASIPKFLYFEGGGFENGHGVPVLLEAGAQAQFTNTYISADNEHDNVRIGAGFTGSATFSNSIIRGCGRNGLDIASTRITVTGCLIGNNGRTAHPSFARTITGAADNGAGRVRLSTGSAHGWETGDRISIQGVTGANGTRSIEVVDPTTFDLPEVAYSGGYSGGGTGYRLGAGINIRSTASRVVIVGNVIGALADGTSRQDYGIVNAAADVLISDNDLNGNTVGPYRLTGVSTSQTRITGNKGVEQIDGWLTVRVAGPVADGLYDFGNLLYLDAQRIRVVRVTRVLESGGCDVRLDADGVSAGGAAVAASSTVQSTSLSSPYLVDAATSPKRVQARVLNAAGATGLLVQFGYQIVS
;
A
#
# COMPACT_ATOMS: atom_id res chain seq x y z
N MET A 1 -42.05 46.72 9.89
CA MET A 1 -42.74 45.60 9.23
C MET A 1 -41.77 45.00 8.24
N ASP A 2 -41.62 43.68 8.33
CA ASP A 2 -40.78 42.77 7.55
C ASP A 2 -40.84 43.05 6.03
N GLU A 3 -39.88 42.68 5.18
CA GLU A 3 -39.29 41.35 5.04
C GLU A 3 -38.08 41.39 4.07
N ARG A 4 -37.37 40.26 3.98
CA ARG A 4 -35.99 40.02 3.52
C ARG A 4 -35.70 40.27 2.03
N SER A 5 -34.45 40.65 1.75
CA SER A 5 -33.78 40.49 0.44
C SER A 5 -32.53 39.60 0.58
N PRO A 6 -32.20 38.70 -0.38
CA PRO A 6 -31.12 37.72 -0.22
C PRO A 6 -29.75 38.31 -0.57
N GLY A 7 -28.83 38.26 0.39
CA GLY A 7 -27.45 38.70 0.26
C GLY A 7 -26.57 37.72 -0.52
N THR A 8 -25.94 38.25 -1.56
CA THR A 8 -24.84 37.68 -2.35
C THR A 8 -23.61 37.43 -1.47
N VAL A 9 -23.07 36.20 -1.45
CA VAL A 9 -21.77 35.91 -0.79
C VAL A 9 -20.76 35.43 -1.83
N ARG A 10 -19.69 36.21 -1.97
CA ARG A 10 -18.56 35.97 -2.88
C ARG A 10 -17.69 34.82 -2.36
N ARG A 11 -17.36 33.88 -3.26
CA ARG A 11 -16.42 32.77 -3.01
C ARG A 11 -14.98 33.30 -2.87
N ARG A 12 -14.36 33.05 -1.72
CA ARG A 12 -12.91 32.86 -1.59
C ARG A 12 -12.68 31.54 -0.85
N ALA A 13 -11.71 30.80 -1.40
CA ALA A 13 -11.42 29.41 -1.12
C ALA A 13 -11.09 29.12 0.35
N LEU A 14 -11.66 28.03 0.87
CA LEU A 14 -11.16 27.27 2.01
C LEU A 14 -10.89 25.84 1.54
N ALA A 15 -9.62 25.53 1.32
CA ALA A 15 -9.09 24.18 1.47
C ALA A 15 -8.88 23.91 2.97
N THR A 16 -8.78 22.63 3.34
CA THR A 16 -8.55 22.09 4.69
C THR A 16 -9.84 21.89 5.50
N PHE A 17 -10.33 20.65 5.55
CA PHE A 17 -10.55 19.86 6.78
C PHE A 17 -11.22 18.52 6.44
N GLY A 18 -10.58 17.43 6.86
CA GLY A 18 -11.11 16.07 6.81
C GLY A 18 -10.53 15.20 7.93
N LEU A 19 -10.37 15.78 9.12
CA LEU A 19 -10.12 15.07 10.38
C LEU A 19 -11.05 15.71 11.41
N ALA A 20 -12.22 15.10 11.59
CA ALA A 20 -13.14 15.44 12.68
C ALA A 20 -13.88 14.18 13.09
N GLY A 21 -13.39 13.57 14.17
CA GLY A 21 -14.03 12.49 14.90
C GLY A 21 -13.71 12.63 16.39
N LEU A 22 -14.42 13.56 17.05
CA LEU A 22 -14.67 13.66 18.50
C LEU A 22 -13.46 13.59 19.45
N ALA A 23 -12.83 14.75 19.68
CA ALA A 23 -12.14 15.04 20.93
C ALA A 23 -13.10 15.80 21.86
N ALA A 24 -13.63 15.13 22.88
CA ALA A 24 -14.12 15.83 24.07
C ALA A 24 -12.89 16.33 24.83
N GLY A 25 -12.53 17.59 24.62
CA GLY A 25 -11.39 18.23 25.25
C GLY A 25 -11.63 18.47 26.74
N SER A 26 -10.93 17.74 27.59
CA SER A 26 -10.46 18.31 28.86
C SER A 26 -9.11 18.97 28.59
N GLN A 27 -9.05 20.30 28.70
CA GLN A 27 -7.80 21.05 28.63
C GLN A 27 -6.88 20.61 29.78
N LEU A 28 -5.84 19.83 29.45
CA LEU A 28 -4.72 19.60 30.37
C LEU A 28 -3.72 20.74 30.19
N VAL A 29 -3.63 21.58 31.21
CA VAL A 29 -2.61 22.62 31.35
C VAL A 29 -1.23 21.92 31.46
N PRO A 30 -0.17 22.42 30.79
CA PRO A 30 1.14 21.77 30.81
C PRO A 30 1.74 21.85 32.23
N ALA A 31 1.96 20.69 32.85
CA ALA A 31 2.81 20.60 34.01
C ALA A 31 4.27 20.62 33.54
N THR A 32 4.95 21.73 33.77
CA THR A 32 6.42 21.76 33.83
C THR A 32 6.89 20.63 34.75
N ALA A 33 7.98 19.95 34.36
CA ALA A 33 8.58 18.86 35.11
C ALA A 33 8.93 19.30 36.54
N VAL A 34 8.00 19.05 37.46
CA VAL A 34 8.28 18.93 38.88
C VAL A 34 8.33 17.44 39.10
N ALA A 35 9.48 16.94 39.54
CA ALA A 35 9.59 15.59 40.09
C ALA A 35 8.35 15.37 40.97
N ALA A 36 7.55 14.34 40.66
CA ALA A 36 6.42 14.02 41.52
C ALA A 36 6.95 14.00 42.95
N PRO A 37 6.38 14.78 43.89
CA PRO A 37 6.88 14.80 45.25
C PRO A 37 6.89 13.35 45.71
N ALA A 38 8.07 12.89 46.15
CA ALA A 38 8.24 11.57 46.71
C ALA A 38 7.05 11.32 47.62
N ARG A 39 6.18 10.36 47.27
CA ARG A 39 5.13 9.94 48.16
C ARG A 39 5.89 9.53 49.41
N PRO A 40 5.78 10.26 50.54
CA PRO A 40 6.63 9.98 51.68
C PRO A 40 6.32 8.54 52.02
N GLY A 41 7.32 7.67 51.85
CA GLY A 41 7.25 6.33 52.38
C GLY A 41 6.81 6.54 53.82
N ARG A 42 5.65 5.99 54.19
CA ARG A 42 5.35 5.81 55.60
C ARG A 42 6.52 4.96 56.08
N ALA A 43 7.54 5.59 56.66
CA ALA A 43 8.52 4.90 57.45
C ALA A 43 7.68 4.09 58.42
N PHE A 44 7.75 2.76 58.33
CA PHE A 44 7.28 1.93 59.41
C PHE A 44 8.09 2.38 60.62
N ALA A 45 7.45 3.14 61.51
CA ALA A 45 8.08 3.65 62.71
C ALA A 45 8.59 2.43 63.50
N GLY A 46 9.90 2.17 63.43
CA GLY A 46 10.55 1.02 64.06
C GLY A 46 11.41 0.13 63.15
N ALA A 47 11.38 0.25 61.82
CA ALA A 47 12.25 -0.53 60.93
C ALA A 47 13.62 0.15 60.73
N ASP A 48 14.72 -0.60 60.84
CA ASP A 48 16.07 -0.11 60.56
C ASP A 48 16.18 0.30 59.07
N ALA A 49 16.81 1.43 58.79
CA ALA A 49 16.83 2.04 57.46
C ALA A 49 18.19 1.88 56.80
N ARG A 50 18.21 1.41 55.56
CA ARG A 50 19.43 1.29 54.73
C ARG A 50 19.44 2.38 53.68
N ALA A 51 20.53 3.13 53.58
CA ALA A 51 20.58 4.30 52.70
C ALA A 51 20.66 3.92 51.21
N SER A 52 21.26 2.76 50.89
CA SER A 52 21.44 2.28 49.53
C SER A 52 21.66 0.77 49.48
N VAL A 53 21.65 0.18 48.28
CA VAL A 53 22.00 -1.24 48.10
C VAL A 53 23.47 -1.52 48.45
N ALA A 54 24.37 -0.54 48.27
CA ALA A 54 25.76 -0.69 48.69
C ALA A 54 25.90 -0.85 50.22
N ASP A 55 25.13 -0.08 50.99
CA ASP A 55 25.02 -0.20 52.45
C ASP A 55 24.36 -1.54 52.86
N LEU A 56 23.28 -1.92 52.18
CA LEU A 56 22.58 -3.19 52.39
C LEU A 56 23.50 -4.41 52.24
N ARG A 57 24.37 -4.43 51.21
CA ARG A 57 25.30 -5.54 50.94
C ARG A 57 26.46 -5.66 51.94
N GLY A 58 26.62 -4.67 52.83
CA GLY A 58 27.61 -4.70 53.91
C GLY A 58 27.06 -5.21 55.25
N THR A 59 25.75 -5.35 55.38
CA THR A 59 25.10 -5.60 56.68
C THR A 59 24.14 -6.78 56.60
N ALA A 60 24.49 -7.90 57.22
CA ALA A 60 23.62 -9.08 57.32
C ALA A 60 22.45 -8.82 58.27
N GLY A 61 21.31 -9.46 57.99
CA GLY A 61 20.26 -9.59 58.99
C GLY A 61 20.71 -10.47 60.16
N THR A 62 20.19 -10.18 61.33
CA THR A 62 20.50 -10.82 62.60
C THR A 62 19.57 -11.99 62.91
N SER A 63 18.38 -12.01 62.32
CA SER A 63 17.38 -13.09 62.47
C SER A 63 16.55 -13.27 61.21
N ASP A 64 16.08 -14.48 60.96
CA ASP A 64 15.13 -14.76 59.88
C ASP A 64 13.86 -13.89 60.00
N GLY A 65 13.41 -13.35 58.87
CA GLY A 65 12.25 -12.45 58.79
C GLY A 65 12.51 -11.00 59.24
N GLU A 66 13.74 -10.63 59.64
CA GLU A 66 14.09 -9.23 59.96
C GLU A 66 13.70 -8.31 58.80
N GLN A 67 13.09 -7.15 59.09
CA GLN A 67 12.67 -6.20 58.06
C GLN A 67 13.46 -4.89 58.12
N VAL A 68 13.84 -4.40 56.95
CA VAL A 68 14.51 -3.09 56.80
C VAL A 68 13.81 -2.25 55.72
N GLN A 69 13.91 -0.94 55.86
CA GLN A 69 13.47 0.00 54.83
C GLN A 69 14.66 0.48 54.01
N LEU A 70 14.72 0.10 52.73
CA LEU A 70 15.67 0.68 51.78
C LEU A 70 15.17 2.06 51.35
N LEU A 71 15.99 3.10 51.56
CA LEU A 71 15.61 4.47 51.20
C LEU A 71 15.64 4.70 49.70
N GLY A 72 16.62 4.13 49.00
CA GLY A 72 16.77 4.16 47.54
C GLY A 72 17.75 3.09 47.09
N TYR A 73 17.79 2.77 45.80
CA TYR A 73 18.82 1.87 45.28
C TYR A 73 20.21 2.51 45.42
N HIS A 74 20.29 3.79 45.04
CA HIS A 74 21.47 4.62 45.13
C HIS A 74 21.33 5.64 46.26
N ALA A 75 22.41 5.87 47.00
CA ALA A 75 22.40 6.79 48.15
C ALA A 75 22.07 8.25 47.75
N ASP A 76 22.46 8.64 46.54
CA ASP A 76 22.25 9.98 45.97
C ASP A 76 20.85 10.17 45.36
N LEU A 77 20.04 9.10 45.27
CA LEU A 77 18.69 9.13 44.71
C LEU A 77 17.67 8.46 45.66
N PRO A 78 17.45 9.02 46.87
CA PRO A 78 16.46 8.49 47.79
C PRO A 78 15.05 8.51 47.16
N GLY A 79 14.27 7.46 47.41
CA GLY A 79 12.93 7.25 46.87
C GLY A 79 12.90 6.46 45.55
N VAL A 80 14.00 6.39 44.80
CA VAL A 80 14.10 5.60 43.56
C VAL A 80 14.68 4.23 43.88
N GLY A 81 13.95 3.16 43.59
CA GLY A 81 14.42 1.80 43.86
C GLY A 81 14.36 1.36 45.34
N GLY A 82 13.88 2.22 46.24
CA GLY A 82 13.69 1.93 47.66
C GLY A 82 12.53 0.98 47.94
N GLY A 83 12.21 0.76 49.21
CA GLY A 83 11.09 -0.09 49.65
C GLY A 83 11.45 -1.04 50.81
N PRO A 84 10.46 -1.77 51.32
CA PRO A 84 10.69 -2.77 52.37
C PRO A 84 11.43 -3.99 51.81
N LEU A 85 12.34 -4.53 52.62
CA LEU A 85 13.05 -5.79 52.40
C LEU A 85 12.95 -6.66 53.65
N TYR A 86 13.13 -7.97 53.49
CA TYR A 86 13.23 -8.90 54.62
C TYR A 86 14.47 -9.79 54.50
N TRP A 87 15.02 -10.21 55.64
CA TRP A 87 16.11 -11.18 55.69
C TRP A 87 15.55 -12.60 55.65
N ASP A 88 16.06 -13.41 54.73
CA ASP A 88 15.79 -14.84 54.63
C ASP A 88 17.09 -15.55 55.00
N ALA A 89 17.17 -16.11 56.21
CA ALA A 89 18.44 -16.61 56.77
C ALA A 89 18.95 -17.88 56.08
N ASP A 90 18.05 -18.65 55.47
CA ASP A 90 18.35 -19.91 54.81
C ASP A 90 18.63 -19.75 53.30
N ALA A 91 18.31 -18.57 52.74
CA ALA A 91 18.48 -18.29 51.32
C ALA A 91 19.95 -18.40 50.85
N THR A 92 20.13 -19.08 49.71
CA THR A 92 21.42 -19.23 49.03
C THR A 92 21.42 -18.66 47.62
N GLU A 93 20.31 -18.10 47.17
CA GLU A 93 20.14 -17.58 45.80
C GLU A 93 21.21 -16.52 45.48
N ASP A 94 21.69 -16.46 44.24
CA ASP A 94 22.66 -15.43 43.85
C ASP A 94 22.06 -14.02 43.94
N ASP A 95 22.91 -13.04 44.20
CA ASP A 95 22.51 -11.63 44.11
C ASP A 95 22.07 -11.32 42.67
N ASN A 96 20.83 -10.89 42.50
CA ASN A 96 20.28 -10.53 41.20
C ASN A 96 20.18 -9.02 40.99
N GLY A 97 20.66 -8.25 41.96
CA GLY A 97 20.72 -6.80 41.89
C GLY A 97 19.40 -6.09 42.03
N GLY A 98 18.29 -6.72 42.45
CA GLY A 98 17.05 -5.97 42.68
C GLY A 98 15.99 -6.62 43.58
N THR A 99 15.81 -7.93 43.51
CA THR A 99 14.87 -8.67 44.38
C THR A 99 15.57 -9.59 45.37
N VAL A 100 16.83 -9.93 45.13
CA VAL A 100 17.70 -10.72 46.02
C VAL A 100 19.05 -10.00 46.11
N PHE A 101 19.49 -9.71 47.34
CA PHE A 101 20.77 -9.08 47.62
C PHE A 101 21.59 -9.95 48.56
N ALA A 102 22.76 -10.39 48.10
CA ALA A 102 23.69 -11.15 48.91
C ALA A 102 24.58 -10.20 49.72
N VAL A 103 24.87 -10.58 50.97
CA VAL A 103 25.76 -9.81 51.83
C VAL A 103 27.19 -10.31 51.65
N THR A 104 28.12 -9.37 51.49
CA THR A 104 29.51 -9.69 51.20
C THR A 104 30.12 -10.53 52.33
N GLY A 105 30.72 -11.67 51.97
CA GLY A 105 31.34 -12.58 52.93
C GLY A 105 30.38 -13.50 53.68
N VAL A 106 29.08 -13.49 53.33
CA VAL A 106 28.05 -14.32 53.96
C VAL A 106 27.56 -15.39 52.97
N ALA A 107 27.70 -16.66 53.34
CA ALA A 107 27.34 -17.78 52.45
C ALA A 107 25.82 -18.00 52.35
N THR A 108 25.14 -18.04 53.51
CA THR A 108 23.69 -18.24 53.66
C THR A 108 23.05 -17.00 54.26
N GLY A 109 21.90 -16.60 53.75
CA GLY A 109 21.22 -15.38 54.17
C GLY A 109 21.15 -14.36 53.04
N ARG A 110 19.94 -13.90 52.68
CA ARG A 110 19.73 -12.88 51.65
C ARG A 110 18.74 -11.83 52.12
N TRP A 111 19.00 -10.57 51.77
CA TRP A 111 17.94 -9.57 51.77
C TRP A 111 17.07 -9.78 50.55
N LYS A 112 15.77 -9.96 50.75
CA LYS A 112 14.79 -10.23 49.69
C LYS A 112 13.74 -9.14 49.64
N ARG A 113 13.34 -8.82 48.42
CA ARG A 113 12.25 -7.89 48.15
C ARG A 113 10.95 -8.68 47.92
N PRO A 114 9.89 -8.39 48.68
CA PRO A 114 8.58 -8.95 48.38
C PRO A 114 8.13 -8.45 47.01
N HIS A 115 7.82 -9.36 46.10
CA HIS A 115 7.27 -9.04 44.80
C HIS A 115 6.38 -10.20 44.34
N ASP A 116 5.42 -9.86 43.47
CA ASP A 116 4.55 -10.81 42.80
C ASP A 116 4.96 -10.92 41.32
N THR A 117 4.05 -10.61 40.41
CA THR A 117 4.27 -10.59 38.97
C THR A 117 4.59 -9.19 38.44
N ARG A 118 4.74 -8.18 39.30
CA ARG A 118 5.09 -6.82 38.88
C ARG A 118 6.36 -6.32 39.58
N ILE A 119 7.34 -5.90 38.78
CA ILE A 119 8.59 -5.30 39.28
C ILE A 119 8.80 -3.91 38.69
N ASP A 120 9.45 -3.04 39.45
CA ASP A 120 9.90 -1.72 38.99
C ASP A 120 11.37 -1.82 38.59
N LEU A 121 11.72 -1.35 37.38
CA LEU A 121 13.10 -1.37 36.89
C LEU A 121 14.06 -0.57 37.79
N ALA A 122 13.57 0.44 38.51
CA ALA A 122 14.36 1.16 39.51
C ALA A 122 14.86 0.27 40.65
N TRP A 123 14.20 -0.86 40.92
CA TRP A 123 14.68 -1.85 41.91
C TRP A 123 16.01 -2.48 41.49
N PHE A 124 16.34 -2.48 40.19
CA PHE A 124 17.58 -3.01 39.63
C PHE A 124 18.64 -1.92 39.39
N GLY A 125 18.45 -0.75 40.02
CA GLY A 125 19.41 0.36 39.97
C GLY A 125 19.33 1.22 38.72
N TRP A 126 18.27 1.11 37.94
CA TRP A 126 18.03 2.03 36.82
C TRP A 126 17.81 3.47 37.32
N ARG A 127 18.52 4.43 36.72
CA ARG A 127 18.50 5.85 37.11
C ARG A 127 17.60 6.73 36.23
N GLY A 128 17.25 6.28 35.03
CA GLY A 128 16.42 7.05 34.09
C GLY A 128 17.14 8.12 33.26
N THR A 129 18.47 8.22 33.34
CA THR A 129 19.24 9.26 32.63
C THR A 129 19.54 8.91 31.17
N GLY A 130 19.61 7.61 30.83
CA GLY A 130 19.98 7.14 29.50
C GLY A 130 21.47 7.32 29.15
N THR A 131 22.34 7.50 30.14
CA THR A 131 23.79 7.68 29.96
C THR A 131 24.59 6.42 30.24
N GLU A 132 24.05 5.48 31.01
CA GLU A 132 24.69 4.21 31.37
C GLU A 132 24.14 3.06 30.52
N ASN A 133 24.90 1.98 30.36
CA ASN A 133 24.33 0.74 29.84
C ASN A 133 23.38 0.12 30.89
N ASP A 134 22.09 0.15 30.60
CA ASP A 134 21.02 -0.43 31.43
C ASP A 134 20.66 -1.86 31.01
N SER A 135 21.27 -2.41 29.95
CA SER A 135 20.95 -3.75 29.46
C SER A 135 21.08 -4.83 30.54
N PRO A 136 22.14 -4.87 31.36
CA PRO A 136 22.23 -5.85 32.45
C PRO A 136 21.11 -5.72 33.49
N LYS A 137 20.66 -4.49 33.76
CA LYS A 137 19.58 -4.20 34.72
C LYS A 137 18.24 -4.71 34.20
N VAL A 138 17.97 -4.47 32.91
CA VAL A 138 16.77 -4.97 32.23
C VAL A 138 16.78 -6.49 32.12
N GLN A 139 17.92 -7.10 31.79
CA GLN A 139 18.04 -8.55 31.71
C GLN A 139 17.88 -9.23 33.08
N ALA A 140 18.41 -8.63 34.16
CA ALA A 140 18.20 -9.10 35.52
C ALA A 140 16.73 -9.02 35.93
N ALA A 141 16.03 -7.93 35.56
CA ALA A 141 14.60 -7.79 35.78
C ALA A 141 13.79 -8.87 35.03
N VAL A 142 14.17 -9.22 33.80
CA VAL A 142 13.57 -10.37 33.08
C VAL A 142 13.82 -11.68 33.83
N GLY A 143 15.05 -11.91 34.31
CA GLY A 143 15.42 -13.11 35.06
C GLY A 143 14.69 -13.26 36.41
N ALA A 144 14.28 -12.15 37.03
CA ALA A 144 13.51 -12.14 38.27
C ALA A 144 12.03 -12.53 38.08
N LEU A 145 11.54 -12.66 36.85
CA LEU A 145 10.16 -13.06 36.54
C LEU A 145 10.11 -14.40 35.75
N PRO A 146 10.53 -15.52 36.36
CA PRO A 146 10.61 -16.81 35.66
C PRO A 146 9.26 -17.38 35.22
N THR A 147 8.15 -16.86 35.75
CA THR A 147 6.78 -17.24 35.36
C THR A 147 6.09 -16.18 34.49
N GLY A 148 6.80 -15.11 34.13
CA GLY A 148 6.26 -13.94 33.44
C GLY A 148 5.73 -12.87 34.40
N GLY A 149 5.35 -11.73 33.83
CA GLY A 149 4.92 -10.58 34.60
C GLY A 149 5.07 -9.24 33.88
N THR A 150 5.06 -8.15 34.63
CA THR A 150 5.23 -6.79 34.14
C THR A 150 6.50 -6.17 34.72
N ILE A 151 7.34 -5.65 33.83
CA ILE A 151 8.46 -4.78 34.17
C ILE A 151 8.01 -3.35 33.91
N ALA A 152 7.80 -2.58 34.98
CA ALA A 152 7.42 -1.18 34.90
C ALA A 152 8.67 -0.29 34.94
N ALA A 153 8.71 0.72 34.09
CA ALA A 153 9.67 1.81 34.17
C ALA A 153 8.93 3.15 34.22
N GLY A 154 9.37 4.04 35.11
CA GLY A 154 8.88 5.41 35.18
C GLY A 154 9.28 6.24 33.96
N PRO A 155 8.97 7.55 33.94
CA PRO A 155 9.51 8.46 32.93
C PRO A 155 11.04 8.48 32.98
N GLY A 156 11.68 8.59 31.83
CA GLY A 156 13.13 8.59 31.70
C GLY A 156 13.62 7.65 30.60
N LYS A 157 14.94 7.56 30.48
CA LYS A 157 15.62 6.81 29.44
C LYS A 157 16.26 5.54 30.00
N VAL A 158 15.99 4.42 29.36
CA VAL A 158 16.65 3.12 29.56
C VAL A 158 17.56 2.90 28.36
N ARG A 159 18.87 3.02 28.55
CA ARG A 159 19.82 2.87 27.43
C ARG A 159 20.24 1.41 27.30
N LEU A 160 20.00 0.82 26.13
CA LEU A 160 20.33 -0.57 25.82
C LEU A 160 21.49 -0.61 24.83
N GLU A 161 22.61 -1.19 25.23
CA GLU A 161 23.77 -1.42 24.36
C GLU A 161 23.87 -2.90 23.93
N ASP A 162 23.11 -3.78 24.58
CA ASP A 162 23.02 -5.21 24.28
C ASP A 162 21.58 -5.60 23.96
N THR A 163 21.41 -6.69 23.20
CA THR A 163 20.08 -7.27 22.97
C THR A 163 19.47 -7.75 24.28
N ILE A 164 18.21 -7.40 24.54
CA ILE A 164 17.43 -7.96 25.64
C ILE A 164 16.75 -9.24 25.18
N GLU A 165 17.09 -10.35 25.85
CA GLU A 165 16.61 -11.68 25.55
C GLU A 165 15.42 -12.04 26.43
N ILE A 166 14.28 -12.35 25.80
CA ILE A 166 13.08 -12.85 26.46
C ILE A 166 12.80 -14.26 25.93
N VAL A 167 13.08 -15.27 26.76
CA VAL A 167 13.05 -16.68 26.34
C VAL A 167 12.00 -17.44 27.14
N GLY A 168 10.93 -17.90 26.46
CA GLY A 168 9.90 -18.77 27.04
C GLY A 168 8.99 -18.14 28.09
N VAL A 169 9.19 -16.87 28.46
CA VAL A 169 8.46 -16.19 29.55
C VAL A 169 7.65 -14.99 29.05
N PRO A 170 6.37 -14.84 29.47
CA PRO A 170 5.53 -13.73 29.01
C PRO A 170 5.79 -12.46 29.82
N ILE A 171 6.69 -11.61 29.31
CA ILE A 171 7.04 -10.32 29.93
C ILE A 171 6.34 -9.17 29.20
N VAL A 172 5.67 -8.30 29.96
CA VAL A 172 5.17 -7.01 29.50
C VAL A 172 6.10 -5.90 30.00
N PHE A 173 6.71 -5.16 29.08
CA PHE A 173 7.40 -3.92 29.41
C PHE A 173 6.38 -2.77 29.39
N GLN A 174 6.21 -2.10 30.52
CA GLN A 174 5.26 -1.01 30.69
C GLN A 174 6.00 0.29 31.01
N GLY A 175 5.77 1.32 30.20
CA GLY A 175 6.22 2.67 30.50
C GLY A 175 5.18 3.55 31.17
N ALA A 176 5.58 4.79 31.41
CA ALA A 176 4.81 5.89 31.95
C ALA A 176 4.26 6.82 30.84
N GLY A 177 3.80 6.23 29.74
CA GLY A 177 3.16 6.94 28.62
C GLY A 177 3.97 6.89 27.32
N VAL A 178 3.32 7.29 26.23
CA VAL A 178 3.96 7.41 24.91
C VAL A 178 4.22 8.88 24.58
N SER A 179 5.29 9.15 23.84
CA SER A 179 5.58 10.48 23.30
C SER A 179 6.36 10.32 21.99
N ASP A 180 6.32 11.33 21.12
CA ASP A 180 7.25 11.44 19.99
C ASP A 180 8.50 12.27 20.34
N ASN A 181 8.47 12.96 21.47
CA ASN A 181 9.55 13.81 21.96
C ASN A 181 10.59 12.97 22.74
N ASP A 182 11.87 13.27 22.54
CA ASP A 182 13.05 12.60 23.11
C ASP A 182 13.33 12.91 24.58
N GLU A 183 12.52 13.75 25.23
CA GLU A 183 12.72 14.20 26.61
C GLU A 183 11.65 13.65 27.58
N TYR A 184 10.50 13.19 27.08
CA TYR A 184 9.36 12.82 27.91
C TYR A 184 9.08 11.32 27.88
N SER A 185 8.26 10.89 28.85
CA SER A 185 7.78 9.52 29.00
C SER A 185 8.90 8.48 29.17
N THR A 186 8.56 7.18 29.14
CA THR A 186 9.56 6.11 29.18
C THR A 186 10.13 5.86 27.79
N GLN A 187 11.45 5.84 27.67
CA GLN A 187 12.15 5.64 26.41
C GLN A 187 13.19 4.51 26.56
N TYR A 188 13.06 3.46 25.77
CA TYR A 188 14.15 2.52 25.54
C TYR A 188 14.99 3.03 24.37
N VAL A 189 16.25 3.38 24.65
CA VAL A 189 17.20 3.94 23.68
C VAL A 189 18.17 2.85 23.27
N LEU A 190 18.05 2.34 22.05
CA LEU A 190 18.82 1.23 21.52
C LEU A 190 20.11 1.74 20.85
N ALA A 191 21.25 1.37 21.42
CA ALA A 191 22.60 1.63 20.92
C ALA A 191 23.35 0.31 20.68
N THR A 192 22.66 -0.69 20.14
CA THR A 192 23.12 -2.07 19.94
C THR A 192 23.98 -2.27 18.68
N GLY A 193 24.29 -1.19 17.95
CA GLY A 193 25.04 -1.25 16.71
C GLY A 193 24.27 -1.99 15.61
N ALA A 194 24.71 -3.20 15.28
CA ALA A 194 24.12 -4.05 14.24
C ALA A 194 23.20 -5.16 14.79
N GLU A 195 23.10 -5.29 16.12
CA GLU A 195 22.28 -6.31 16.78
C GLU A 195 20.85 -5.83 17.04
N ASP A 196 19.94 -6.78 17.27
CA ASP A 196 18.55 -6.47 17.62
C ASP A 196 18.44 -5.77 18.99
N GLY A 197 17.40 -4.95 19.18
CA GLY A 197 17.09 -4.36 20.49
C GLY A 197 16.47 -5.38 21.45
N PHE A 198 15.30 -5.91 21.09
CA PHE A 198 14.59 -6.94 21.84
C PHE A 198 14.43 -8.20 21.00
N ARG A 199 14.73 -9.36 21.60
CA ARG A 199 14.54 -10.67 20.97
C ARG A 199 13.61 -11.54 21.80
N LEU A 200 12.49 -11.94 21.20
CA LEU A 200 11.49 -12.81 21.82
C LEU A 200 11.60 -14.22 21.22
N SER A 201 11.90 -15.20 22.08
CA SER A 201 12.15 -16.59 21.70
C SER A 201 11.19 -17.55 22.39
N GLY A 202 10.27 -18.16 21.65
CA GLY A 202 9.30 -19.12 22.18
C GLY A 202 8.33 -18.55 23.23
N VAL A 203 8.06 -17.25 23.19
CA VAL A 203 7.28 -16.54 24.21
C VAL A 203 5.77 -16.68 23.96
N ARG A 204 4.98 -16.92 25.01
CA ARG A 204 3.51 -17.07 24.92
C ARG A 204 2.79 -15.99 25.74
N GLY A 205 2.70 -14.79 25.18
CA GLY A 205 2.16 -13.58 25.83
C GLY A 205 3.18 -12.43 25.84
N GLY A 206 2.93 -11.39 26.63
CA GLY A 206 3.87 -10.28 26.78
C GLY A 206 3.85 -9.26 25.64
N GLY A 207 4.86 -8.38 25.65
CA GLY A 207 5.05 -7.31 24.67
C GLY A 207 5.39 -5.96 25.31
N LEU A 208 5.01 -4.86 24.64
CA LEU A 208 5.34 -3.49 25.04
C LEU A 208 4.07 -2.66 25.17
N ARG A 209 4.02 -1.77 26.18
CA ARG A 209 2.93 -0.80 26.27
C ARG A 209 3.34 0.54 26.87
N ASP A 210 2.67 1.59 26.40
CA ASP A 210 2.74 2.94 26.96
C ASP A 210 4.19 3.46 27.07
N LEU A 211 4.96 3.33 25.99
CA LEU A 211 6.38 3.68 25.95
C LEU A 211 6.86 4.02 24.53
N GLN A 212 8.08 4.55 24.45
CA GLN A 212 8.82 4.72 23.22
C GLN A 212 10.02 3.75 23.17
N VAL A 213 10.31 3.18 22.00
CA VAL A 213 11.56 2.48 21.71
C VAL A 213 12.20 3.16 20.51
N ARG A 214 13.44 3.63 20.65
CA ARG A 214 14.13 4.36 19.60
C ARG A 214 15.55 3.88 19.37
N GLY A 215 16.02 3.90 18.14
CA GLY A 215 17.42 3.68 17.82
C GLY A 215 18.29 4.92 18.10
N ALA A 216 19.57 4.68 18.33
CA ALA A 216 20.61 5.69 18.51
C ALA A 216 21.81 5.31 17.64
N GLY A 217 21.73 5.62 16.34
CA GLY A 217 22.78 5.32 15.38
C GLY A 217 22.93 3.83 15.05
N LEU A 218 21.81 3.09 15.00
CA LEU A 218 21.83 1.68 14.61
C LEU A 218 22.30 1.51 13.16
N THR A 219 23.14 0.50 12.93
CA THR A 219 23.72 0.17 11.61
C THR A 219 23.17 -1.15 11.05
N GLY A 220 22.35 -1.85 11.82
CA GLY A 220 21.80 -3.16 11.53
C GLY A 220 20.72 -3.54 12.54
N GLY A 221 20.26 -4.79 12.48
CA GLY A 221 19.30 -5.33 13.43
C GLY A 221 17.89 -4.75 13.29
N SER A 222 16.98 -5.27 14.12
CA SER A 222 15.61 -4.75 14.29
C SER A 222 15.43 -4.17 15.68
N ILE A 223 14.55 -3.18 15.85
CA ILE A 223 14.12 -2.76 17.19
C ILE A 223 13.56 -3.95 17.97
N LEU A 224 12.75 -4.78 17.30
CA LEU A 224 12.25 -6.03 17.87
C LEU A 224 12.29 -7.15 16.82
N SER A 225 12.79 -8.31 17.25
CA SER A 225 12.77 -9.53 16.47
C SER A 225 12.15 -10.69 17.24
N THR A 226 11.62 -11.67 16.50
CA THR A 226 11.15 -12.93 17.07
C THR A 226 11.87 -14.12 16.46
N SER A 227 12.13 -15.13 17.28
CA SER A 227 12.78 -16.40 16.89
C SER A 227 12.15 -17.59 17.60
N ARG A 228 12.46 -18.81 17.17
CA ARG A 228 12.09 -20.03 17.89
C ARG A 228 12.95 -20.26 19.12
N ASN A 229 12.38 -20.89 20.14
CA ASN A 229 13.13 -21.59 21.18
C ASN A 229 12.91 -23.10 21.00
N GLY A 230 13.85 -23.79 20.37
CA GLY A 230 13.64 -25.17 19.93
C GLY A 230 12.47 -25.28 18.95
N THR A 231 11.43 -26.04 19.30
CA THR A 231 10.20 -26.16 18.50
C THR A 231 9.16 -25.11 18.84
N ASP A 232 9.32 -24.38 19.95
CA ASP A 232 8.36 -23.37 20.40
C ASP A 232 8.49 -22.08 19.58
N GLY A 233 7.36 -21.66 19.01
CA GLY A 233 7.19 -20.34 18.41
C GLY A 233 6.60 -19.35 19.42
N ASN A 234 6.43 -18.11 18.97
CA ASN A 234 5.86 -17.04 19.76
C ASN A 234 4.34 -16.97 19.59
N TYR A 235 3.59 -16.71 20.66
CA TYR A 235 2.13 -16.70 20.66
C TYR A 235 1.57 -15.53 21.48
N MET A 236 0.45 -14.94 21.06
CA MET A 236 -0.30 -13.93 21.85
C MET A 236 0.50 -12.67 22.23
N LEU A 237 1.40 -12.21 21.36
CA LEU A 237 2.17 -10.98 21.61
C LEU A 237 1.28 -9.75 21.44
N THR A 238 1.36 -8.80 22.38
CA THR A 238 0.56 -7.57 22.34
C THR A 238 1.41 -6.33 22.49
N PHE A 239 1.24 -5.40 21.56
CA PHE A 239 1.90 -4.10 21.56
C PHE A 239 0.81 -3.02 21.52
N THR A 240 0.76 -2.16 22.53
CA THR A 240 -0.30 -1.16 22.65
C THR A 240 0.27 0.20 23.01
N ASN A 241 -0.05 1.22 22.23
CA ASN A 241 0.38 2.59 22.50
C ASN A 241 1.91 2.71 22.58
N VAL A 242 2.58 2.20 21.52
CA VAL A 242 4.06 2.15 21.44
C VAL A 242 4.54 3.00 20.28
N ARG A 243 5.53 3.85 20.54
CA ARG A 243 6.23 4.60 19.50
C ARG A 243 7.57 3.95 19.20
N PHE A 244 7.72 3.41 18.00
CA PHE A 244 8.97 2.89 17.46
C PHE A 244 9.60 3.96 16.56
N LYS A 245 10.87 4.30 16.75
CA LYS A 245 11.51 5.27 15.86
C LYS A 245 13.02 5.13 15.69
N ASP A 246 13.57 5.83 14.71
CA ASP A 246 15.01 6.05 14.54
C ASP A 246 15.84 4.75 14.46
N GLY A 247 15.23 3.65 14.00
CA GLY A 247 15.88 2.34 13.91
C GLY A 247 16.50 2.08 12.54
N TYR A 248 17.31 1.03 12.44
CA TYR A 248 17.71 0.49 11.14
C TYR A 248 16.53 -0.24 10.50
N ASN A 249 16.15 -1.41 11.03
CA ASN A 249 14.84 -2.01 10.78
C ASN A 249 13.94 -1.84 12.02
N GLY A 250 12.63 -1.79 11.82
CA GLY A 250 11.66 -1.71 12.93
C GLY A 250 11.38 -3.07 13.53
N LEU A 251 10.74 -3.94 12.76
CA LEU A 251 10.32 -5.26 13.22
C LEU A 251 10.79 -6.35 12.26
N THR A 252 11.22 -7.47 12.82
CA THR A 252 11.32 -8.73 12.09
C THR A 252 10.52 -9.81 12.81
N LEU A 253 9.33 -10.11 12.28
CA LEU A 253 8.43 -11.08 12.88
C LEU A 253 8.46 -12.42 12.12
N ARG A 254 8.84 -13.46 12.85
CA ARG A 254 8.98 -14.85 12.39
C ARG A 254 8.60 -15.84 13.50
N ALA A 255 8.24 -17.05 13.10
CA ALA A 255 7.82 -18.12 14.01
C ALA A 255 6.82 -17.64 15.07
N CYS A 256 5.87 -16.81 14.68
CA CYS A 256 4.94 -16.16 15.59
C CYS A 256 3.50 -16.33 15.14
N ASN A 257 2.58 -16.32 16.10
CA ASN A 257 1.16 -16.49 15.84
C ASN A 257 0.34 -15.65 16.83
N THR A 258 -0.72 -15.01 16.34
CA THR A 258 -1.58 -14.14 17.15
C THR A 258 -0.76 -12.98 17.74
N VAL A 259 -0.34 -12.08 16.85
CA VAL A 259 0.38 -10.86 17.22
C VAL A 259 -0.51 -9.65 16.94
N ARG A 260 -0.62 -8.74 17.90
CA ARG A 260 -1.44 -7.54 17.75
C ARG A 260 -0.68 -6.27 18.10
N PHE A 261 -0.72 -5.32 17.17
CA PHE A 261 -0.29 -3.94 17.35
C PHE A 261 -1.53 -3.04 17.36
N ALA A 262 -1.70 -2.26 18.43
CA ALA A 262 -2.82 -1.33 18.58
C ALA A 262 -2.30 0.07 18.93
N ASN A 263 -2.66 1.06 18.12
CA ASN A 263 -2.20 2.45 18.30
C ASN A 263 -0.66 2.54 18.38
N CYS A 264 0.04 1.80 17.52
CA CYS A 264 1.49 1.83 17.42
C CYS A 264 1.92 2.68 16.23
N VAL A 265 3.06 3.36 16.37
CA VAL A 265 3.61 4.14 15.25
C VAL A 265 5.09 3.86 15.04
N TRP A 266 5.47 3.68 13.78
CA TRP A 266 6.84 3.59 13.30
C TRP A 266 7.20 4.85 12.51
N ASN A 267 8.31 5.50 12.85
CA ASN A 267 8.84 6.64 12.08
C ASN A 267 10.37 6.67 12.05
N GLY A 268 10.97 7.05 10.93
CA GLY A 268 12.41 7.33 10.83
C GLY A 268 13.28 6.06 10.78
N PHE A 269 13.08 5.23 9.77
CA PHE A 269 13.88 4.01 9.55
C PHE A 269 14.68 4.11 8.26
N ASN A 270 15.95 3.68 8.32
CA ASN A 270 16.91 3.82 7.22
C ASN A 270 17.51 2.49 6.74
N GLY A 271 17.03 1.36 7.26
CA GLY A 271 17.45 0.02 6.84
C GLY A 271 16.74 -0.45 5.58
N GLU A 272 16.65 -1.78 5.43
CA GLU A 272 16.00 -2.39 4.26
C GLU A 272 14.47 -2.23 4.32
N GLN A 273 13.89 -2.46 5.51
CA GLN A 273 12.45 -2.29 5.73
C GLN A 273 12.09 -1.87 7.16
N VAL A 274 10.95 -1.19 7.31
CA VAL A 274 10.39 -0.89 8.63
C VAL A 274 9.86 -2.17 9.28
N ILE A 275 9.09 -2.97 8.55
CA ILE A 275 8.49 -4.20 9.05
C ILE A 275 8.71 -5.32 8.04
N LEU A 276 9.35 -6.40 8.51
CA LEU A 276 9.47 -7.66 7.80
C LEU A 276 8.60 -8.72 8.47
N LEU A 277 7.63 -9.26 7.71
CA LEU A 277 6.82 -10.41 8.10
C LEU A 277 7.25 -11.62 7.26
N ASN A 278 7.95 -12.57 7.89
CA ASN A 278 8.67 -13.67 7.23
C ASN A 278 9.85 -13.19 6.35
N GLY A 279 10.84 -14.08 6.12
CA GLY A 279 12.21 -13.71 5.68
C GLY A 279 13.03 -13.18 6.87
N VAL A 280 14.33 -13.40 7.09
CA VAL A 280 15.48 -13.77 6.25
C VAL A 280 15.90 -15.23 6.50
N ASN A 281 15.27 -16.14 5.74
CA ASN A 281 15.49 -17.61 5.64
C ASN A 281 14.64 -18.56 6.53
N ASN A 282 13.51 -18.04 7.04
CA ASN A 282 12.24 -18.73 7.35
C ASN A 282 12.18 -19.78 8.49
N ASP A 283 11.53 -19.44 9.61
CA ASP A 283 11.14 -20.38 10.68
C ASP A 283 9.62 -20.66 10.78
N SER A 284 9.02 -20.69 9.58
CA SER A 284 7.80 -21.32 9.04
C SER A 284 6.46 -20.59 9.04
N ARG A 285 6.27 -19.51 9.81
CA ARG A 285 5.05 -18.69 9.75
C ARG A 285 5.14 -17.43 10.61
N ALA A 286 4.46 -16.37 10.20
CA ALA A 286 4.09 -15.23 11.03
C ALA A 286 2.62 -14.91 10.79
N ASP A 287 1.71 -15.40 11.66
CA ASP A 287 0.27 -15.18 11.55
C ASP A 287 -0.62 -15.80 12.66
N PRO A 288 -1.81 -15.22 12.92
CA PRO A 288 -2.26 -13.94 12.40
C PRO A 288 -1.47 -12.78 12.99
N VAL A 289 -1.26 -11.73 12.18
CA VAL A 289 -0.67 -10.46 12.62
C VAL A 289 -1.64 -9.34 12.28
N GLU A 290 -2.00 -8.54 13.29
CA GLU A 290 -2.99 -7.47 13.16
C GLU A 290 -2.39 -6.11 13.54
N PHE A 291 -2.60 -5.12 12.68
CA PHE A 291 -2.27 -3.72 12.91
C PHE A 291 -3.57 -2.91 12.96
N VAL A 292 -3.87 -2.33 14.11
CA VAL A 292 -5.13 -1.63 14.36
C VAL A 292 -4.83 -0.19 14.76
N GLN A 293 -5.27 0.76 13.94
CA GLN A 293 -5.04 2.20 14.14
C GLN A 293 -3.56 2.55 14.25
N CYS A 294 -2.74 1.95 13.40
CA CYS A 294 -1.29 2.14 13.40
C CYS A 294 -0.84 3.18 12.35
N GLY A 295 0.37 3.72 12.53
CA GLY A 295 1.07 4.49 11.50
C GLY A 295 2.43 3.86 11.18
N ILE A 296 2.74 3.59 9.92
CA ILE A 296 4.00 2.98 9.51
C ILE A 296 4.70 3.91 8.53
N ALA A 297 5.90 4.37 8.88
CA ALA A 297 6.68 5.23 8.02
C ALA A 297 8.18 4.97 8.14
N ALA A 298 8.85 4.76 7.02
CA ALA A 298 10.31 4.89 6.94
C ALA A 298 10.75 6.34 7.17
N GLY A 299 9.88 7.31 6.87
CA GLY A 299 10.17 8.74 6.94
C GLY A 299 10.61 9.32 5.59
N SER A 300 10.40 10.62 5.41
CA SER A 300 10.61 11.31 4.12
C SER A 300 12.05 11.37 3.66
N ALA A 301 13.01 11.16 4.56
CA ALA A 301 14.44 11.16 4.26
C ALA A 301 14.96 9.79 3.76
N ASN A 302 14.12 8.75 3.78
CA ASN A 302 14.53 7.37 3.55
C ASN A 302 13.82 6.73 2.33
N PRO A 303 14.03 7.25 1.10
CA PRO A 303 13.35 6.76 -0.11
C PRO A 303 13.79 5.35 -0.55
N GLY A 304 14.81 4.77 0.08
CA GLY A 304 15.33 3.42 -0.20
C GLY A 304 14.72 2.32 0.66
N THR A 305 14.03 2.65 1.75
CA THR A 305 13.52 1.70 2.75
C THR A 305 12.07 1.34 2.48
N ASP A 306 11.75 0.05 2.38
CA ASP A 306 10.35 -0.39 2.23
C ASP A 306 9.61 -0.29 3.58
N ASN A 307 8.31 0.03 3.56
CA ASN A 307 7.56 0.09 4.81
C ASN A 307 7.23 -1.32 5.33
N LEU A 308 6.44 -2.08 4.57
CA LEU A 308 6.04 -3.42 4.96
C LEU A 308 6.40 -4.42 3.86
N VAL A 309 7.17 -5.44 4.22
CA VAL A 309 7.49 -6.57 3.36
C VAL A 309 6.91 -7.85 3.95
N ILE A 310 6.15 -8.57 3.15
CA ILE A 310 5.64 -9.91 3.46
C ILE A 310 6.32 -10.89 2.51
N ASP A 311 7.26 -11.69 3.03
CA ASP A 311 8.13 -12.52 2.20
C ASP A 311 8.04 -14.02 2.55
N GLY A 312 7.27 -14.76 1.76
CA GLY A 312 6.96 -16.18 2.02
C GLY A 312 5.66 -16.38 2.80
N LEU A 313 5.58 -17.44 3.63
CA LEU A 313 4.33 -17.89 4.24
C LEU A 313 3.83 -16.95 5.37
N GLY A 314 3.18 -15.85 4.98
CA GLY A 314 2.30 -15.06 5.85
C GLY A 314 0.87 -15.56 5.70
N GLY A 315 0.26 -16.07 6.77
CA GLY A 315 -1.10 -16.59 6.71
C GLY A 315 -2.15 -15.48 6.65
N SER A 316 -2.67 -15.02 7.79
CA SER A 316 -3.69 -13.96 7.88
C SER A 316 -3.13 -12.67 8.45
N ILE A 317 -2.87 -11.69 7.57
CA ILE A 317 -2.33 -10.38 7.94
C ILE A 317 -3.42 -9.32 7.74
N LYS A 318 -3.65 -8.50 8.76
CA LYS A 318 -4.73 -7.51 8.74
C LYS A 318 -4.23 -6.12 9.12
N PHE A 319 -4.70 -5.14 8.37
CA PHE A 319 -4.50 -3.72 8.62
C PHE A 319 -5.87 -3.08 8.72
N ILE A 320 -6.17 -2.49 9.88
CA ILE A 320 -7.46 -1.86 10.17
C ILE A 320 -7.18 -0.42 10.54
N ALA A 321 -7.66 0.52 9.73
CA ALA A 321 -7.41 1.95 9.89
C ALA A 321 -5.91 2.29 10.05
N THR A 322 -5.03 1.62 9.29
CA THR A 322 -3.58 1.83 9.35
C THR A 322 -3.13 2.79 8.25
N ALA A 323 -2.28 3.76 8.57
CA ALA A 323 -1.62 4.63 7.60
C ALA A 323 -0.21 4.13 7.30
N ILE A 324 0.18 4.10 6.02
CA ILE A 324 1.51 3.76 5.53
C ILE A 324 2.04 4.97 4.75
N LEU A 325 3.13 5.58 5.21
CA LEU A 325 3.57 6.89 4.72
C LEU A 325 5.05 6.87 4.34
N PHE A 326 5.42 7.62 3.32
CA PHE A 326 6.82 7.77 2.88
C PHE A 326 7.48 6.42 2.52
N GLY A 327 8.82 6.36 2.52
CA GLY A 327 9.57 5.16 2.15
C GLY A 327 9.51 4.84 0.66
N ARG A 328 10.11 3.70 0.29
CA ARG A 328 10.12 3.18 -1.08
C ARG A 328 8.76 2.58 -1.42
N ASN A 329 8.51 1.32 -1.08
CA ASN A 329 7.22 0.69 -1.28
C ASN A 329 6.36 0.74 0.00
N GLY A 330 5.04 0.73 -0.15
CA GLY A 330 4.12 0.69 0.98
C GLY A 330 4.00 -0.73 1.55
N ILE A 331 3.30 -1.60 0.83
CA ILE A 331 3.22 -3.04 1.10
C ILE A 331 3.78 -3.80 -0.10
N TRP A 332 4.72 -4.70 0.16
CA TRP A 332 5.29 -5.59 -0.84
C TRP A 332 5.09 -7.06 -0.45
N LEU A 333 4.34 -7.79 -1.28
CA LEU A 333 4.17 -9.24 -1.18
C LEU A 333 5.08 -9.94 -2.17
N LYS A 334 6.02 -10.75 -1.66
CA LYS A 334 6.98 -11.52 -2.45
C LYS A 334 7.23 -12.91 -1.84
N ASN A 335 8.03 -13.72 -2.52
CA ASN A 335 8.40 -15.06 -2.08
C ASN A 335 9.87 -15.37 -2.45
N THR A 336 10.79 -14.56 -1.97
CA THR A 336 12.22 -14.74 -2.17
C THR A 336 12.73 -16.09 -1.64
N PRO A 337 12.25 -16.64 -0.50
CA PRO A 337 12.67 -17.96 -0.01
C PRO A 337 12.27 -19.15 -0.90
N GLY A 338 11.41 -18.96 -1.91
CA GLY A 338 10.87 -20.06 -2.73
C GLY A 338 10.00 -21.04 -1.93
N ALA A 339 9.57 -20.65 -0.73
CA ALA A 339 8.73 -21.45 0.15
C ALA A 339 7.24 -21.35 -0.26
N SER A 340 6.32 -21.63 0.67
CA SER A 340 4.90 -21.36 0.45
C SER A 340 4.65 -19.84 0.29
N ILE A 341 3.78 -19.49 -0.66
CA ILE A 341 3.44 -18.09 -0.98
C ILE A 341 2.69 -17.39 0.19
N PRO A 342 2.72 -16.05 0.25
CA PRO A 342 1.84 -15.29 1.13
C PRO A 342 0.37 -15.66 0.89
N LYS A 343 -0.43 -15.87 1.94
CA LYS A 343 -1.82 -16.35 1.80
C LYS A 343 -2.84 -15.22 1.78
N PHE A 344 -3.07 -14.55 2.91
CA PHE A 344 -4.18 -13.61 3.07
C PHE A 344 -3.70 -12.26 3.61
N LEU A 345 -3.84 -11.23 2.78
CA LEU A 345 -3.71 -9.83 3.17
C LEU A 345 -5.09 -9.17 3.17
N TYR A 346 -5.45 -8.52 4.28
CA TYR A 346 -6.65 -7.68 4.38
C TYR A 346 -6.26 -6.28 4.83
N PHE A 347 -6.66 -5.27 4.07
CA PHE A 347 -6.44 -3.86 4.38
C PHE A 347 -7.78 -3.13 4.34
N GLU A 348 -8.23 -2.63 5.49
CA GLU A 348 -9.53 -2.00 5.66
C GLU A 348 -9.38 -0.61 6.27
N GLY A 349 -9.83 0.42 5.54
CA GLY A 349 -9.63 1.82 5.95
C GLY A 349 -8.16 2.25 5.87
N GLY A 350 -7.85 3.44 6.40
CA GLY A 350 -6.48 3.97 6.37
C GLY A 350 -5.99 4.25 4.95
N GLY A 351 -4.68 4.14 4.73
CA GLY A 351 -4.16 4.38 3.39
C GLY A 351 -2.66 4.51 3.26
N PHE A 352 -2.27 4.88 2.05
CA PHE A 352 -0.91 5.05 1.58
C PHE A 352 -0.72 6.48 1.09
N GLU A 353 0.36 7.14 1.50
CA GLU A 353 0.64 8.50 1.07
C GLU A 353 2.13 8.80 0.97
N ASN A 354 2.49 9.66 0.01
CA ASN A 354 3.82 10.27 -0.12
C ASN A 354 4.99 9.27 -0.25
N GLY A 355 4.72 8.03 -0.67
CA GLY A 355 5.76 7.03 -0.97
C GLY A 355 6.52 7.33 -2.26
N HIS A 356 7.78 6.92 -2.33
CA HIS A 356 8.67 7.15 -3.48
C HIS A 356 8.59 6.03 -4.55
N GLY A 357 8.13 4.84 -4.17
CA GLY A 357 7.96 3.65 -5.00
C GLY A 357 6.49 3.23 -5.10
N VAL A 358 6.19 1.94 -5.20
CA VAL A 358 4.80 1.47 -5.38
C VAL A 358 4.12 1.31 -4.02
N PRO A 359 3.00 2.00 -3.74
CA PRO A 359 2.23 1.81 -2.51
C PRO A 359 1.79 0.37 -2.27
N VAL A 360 1.23 -0.29 -3.29
CA VAL A 360 0.79 -1.69 -3.21
C VAL A 360 1.48 -2.51 -4.30
N LEU A 361 2.46 -3.32 -3.91
CA LEU A 361 3.24 -4.16 -4.81
C LEU A 361 2.98 -5.64 -4.51
N LEU A 362 2.27 -6.31 -5.43
CA LEU A 362 1.88 -7.71 -5.30
C LEU A 362 2.62 -8.55 -6.34
N GLU A 363 3.66 -9.26 -5.93
CA GLU A 363 4.48 -10.10 -6.82
C GLU A 363 4.32 -11.60 -6.57
N ALA A 364 3.86 -12.00 -5.38
CA ALA A 364 3.49 -13.36 -5.05
C ALA A 364 2.36 -13.38 -4.01
N GLY A 365 1.43 -14.32 -4.08
CA GLY A 365 0.42 -14.49 -3.03
C GLY A 365 -0.87 -15.16 -3.50
N ALA A 366 -1.70 -15.60 -2.54
CA ALA A 366 -2.96 -16.30 -2.77
C ALA A 366 -4.18 -15.37 -2.70
N GLN A 367 -4.15 -14.34 -1.85
CA GLN A 367 -5.26 -13.41 -1.70
C GLN A 367 -4.81 -12.06 -1.11
N ALA A 368 -5.27 -10.97 -1.71
CA ALA A 368 -5.14 -9.63 -1.17
C ALA A 368 -6.46 -8.86 -1.30
N GLN A 369 -6.89 -8.17 -0.25
CA GLN A 369 -8.10 -7.36 -0.24
C GLN A 369 -7.80 -5.97 0.30
N PHE A 370 -8.21 -4.95 -0.44
CA PHE A 370 -8.14 -3.55 -0.06
C PHE A 370 -9.55 -2.96 -0.14
N THR A 371 -10.05 -2.47 1.00
CA THR A 371 -11.42 -1.99 1.14
C THR A 371 -11.41 -0.64 1.85
N ASN A 372 -12.15 0.33 1.31
CA ASN A 372 -12.21 1.69 1.87
C ASN A 372 -10.82 2.32 2.06
N THR A 373 -9.87 1.98 1.19
CA THR A 373 -8.47 2.37 1.34
C THR A 373 -8.15 3.61 0.49
N TYR A 374 -7.41 4.56 1.05
CA TYR A 374 -6.79 5.64 0.28
C TYR A 374 -5.42 5.19 -0.24
N ILE A 375 -5.19 5.16 -1.55
CA ILE A 375 -3.93 4.76 -2.17
C ILE A 375 -3.44 5.90 -3.05
N SER A 376 -2.46 6.65 -2.57
CA SER A 376 -1.90 7.77 -3.31
C SER A 376 -0.41 7.84 -3.12
N ALA A 377 0.31 8.14 -4.19
CA ALA A 377 1.69 8.51 -4.06
C ALA A 377 2.12 9.44 -5.18
N ASP A 378 2.89 10.46 -4.83
CA ASP A 378 3.32 11.53 -5.73
C ASP A 378 4.62 11.16 -6.49
N ASN A 379 4.80 9.88 -6.80
CA ASN A 379 6.01 9.35 -7.44
C ASN A 379 5.85 9.11 -8.95
N GLU A 380 6.88 8.58 -9.61
CA GLU A 380 6.86 8.27 -11.04
C GLU A 380 6.21 6.90 -11.37
N HIS A 381 5.87 6.08 -10.39
CA HIS A 381 5.43 4.69 -10.52
C HIS A 381 3.90 4.53 -10.54
N ASP A 382 3.44 3.28 -10.47
CA ASP A 382 2.04 2.91 -10.31
C ASP A 382 1.62 3.03 -8.84
N ASN A 383 0.34 3.31 -8.57
CA ASN A 383 -0.19 3.23 -7.20
C ASN A 383 -0.34 1.76 -6.75
N VAL A 384 -0.83 0.92 -7.65
CA VAL A 384 -0.99 -0.51 -7.43
C VAL A 384 -0.33 -1.26 -8.57
N ARG A 385 0.53 -2.22 -8.24
CA ARG A 385 1.13 -3.14 -9.20
C ARG A 385 0.83 -4.58 -8.80
N ILE A 386 0.24 -5.32 -9.72
CA ILE A 386 -0.06 -6.75 -9.56
C ILE A 386 0.73 -7.50 -10.63
N GLY A 387 1.92 -7.97 -10.26
CA GLY A 387 2.84 -8.66 -11.15
C GLY A 387 2.33 -10.05 -11.55
N ALA A 388 2.83 -10.58 -12.68
CA ALA A 388 2.43 -11.88 -13.20
C ALA A 388 2.76 -13.06 -12.26
N GLY A 389 3.69 -12.88 -11.33
CA GLY A 389 4.02 -13.87 -10.28
C GLY A 389 2.95 -13.98 -9.18
N PHE A 390 2.08 -12.98 -9.03
CA PHE A 390 0.94 -13.07 -8.15
C PHE A 390 -0.09 -13.98 -8.83
N THR A 391 -0.39 -15.15 -8.27
CA THR A 391 -1.28 -16.15 -8.91
C THR A 391 -2.63 -16.29 -8.20
N GLY A 392 -2.79 -15.57 -7.10
CA GLY A 392 -3.96 -15.54 -6.25
C GLY A 392 -5.11 -14.71 -6.80
N SER A 393 -5.89 -14.13 -5.87
CA SER A 393 -6.94 -13.16 -6.18
C SER A 393 -6.66 -11.83 -5.49
N ALA A 394 -6.91 -10.72 -6.16
CA ALA A 394 -6.82 -9.40 -5.54
C ALA A 394 -8.14 -8.64 -5.73
N THR A 395 -8.60 -7.99 -4.67
CA THR A 395 -9.81 -7.16 -4.69
C THR A 395 -9.50 -5.76 -4.18
N PHE A 396 -9.93 -4.76 -4.95
CA PHE A 396 -9.94 -3.36 -4.56
C PHE A 396 -11.38 -2.88 -4.57
N SER A 397 -11.91 -2.50 -3.40
CA SER A 397 -13.29 -2.08 -3.27
C SER A 397 -13.43 -0.75 -2.55
N ASN A 398 -14.31 0.12 -3.04
CA ASN A 398 -14.65 1.40 -2.41
C ASN A 398 -13.43 2.26 -2.06
N SER A 399 -12.36 2.15 -2.86
CA SER A 399 -11.06 2.75 -2.56
C SER A 399 -10.81 3.96 -3.44
N ILE A 400 -9.95 4.87 -2.97
CA ILE A 400 -9.50 6.04 -3.72
C ILE A 400 -8.08 5.76 -4.19
N ILE A 401 -7.82 5.77 -5.50
CA ILE A 401 -6.52 5.41 -6.09
C ILE A 401 -6.06 6.51 -7.03
N ARG A 402 -5.08 7.33 -6.62
CA ARG A 402 -4.82 8.61 -7.30
C ARG A 402 -3.40 9.16 -7.19
N GLY A 403 -3.08 10.14 -8.03
CA GLY A 403 -1.93 11.03 -7.84
C GLY A 403 -0.58 10.50 -8.34
N CYS A 404 -0.51 9.28 -8.86
CA CYS A 404 0.75 8.70 -9.27
C CYS A 404 1.23 9.12 -10.67
N GLY A 405 2.51 8.84 -10.93
CA GLY A 405 3.19 9.19 -12.17
C GLY A 405 2.73 8.37 -13.37
N ARG A 406 2.49 7.07 -13.18
CA ARG A 406 2.18 6.12 -14.27
C ARG A 406 0.71 5.70 -14.25
N ASN A 407 0.37 4.51 -13.74
CA ASN A 407 -1.01 4.03 -13.73
C ASN A 407 -1.57 3.97 -12.31
N GLY A 408 -2.88 4.24 -12.17
CA GLY A 408 -3.57 3.98 -10.92
C GLY A 408 -3.44 2.50 -10.52
N LEU A 409 -3.70 1.60 -11.47
CA LEU A 409 -3.44 0.16 -11.31
C LEU A 409 -2.77 -0.40 -12.56
N ASP A 410 -1.73 -1.22 -12.37
CA ASP A 410 -1.11 -2.03 -13.42
C ASP A 410 -1.30 -3.52 -13.09
N ILE A 411 -2.04 -4.22 -13.94
CA ILE A 411 -2.53 -5.57 -13.70
C ILE A 411 -1.92 -6.53 -14.73
N ALA A 412 -1.05 -7.42 -14.27
CA ALA A 412 -0.43 -8.48 -15.07
C ALA A 412 -0.86 -9.90 -14.67
N SER A 413 -1.75 -10.00 -13.68
CA SER A 413 -2.14 -11.24 -13.00
C SER A 413 -3.59 -11.67 -13.32
N THR A 414 -4.01 -12.81 -12.79
CA THR A 414 -5.35 -13.39 -12.94
C THR A 414 -6.25 -13.12 -11.73
N ARG A 415 -7.58 -13.17 -11.92
CA ARG A 415 -8.61 -13.09 -10.84
C ARG A 415 -8.55 -11.79 -10.03
N ILE A 416 -8.57 -10.67 -10.74
CA ILE A 416 -8.49 -9.33 -10.15
C ILE A 416 -9.86 -8.67 -10.24
N THR A 417 -10.34 -8.12 -9.12
CA THR A 417 -11.60 -7.37 -9.06
C THR A 417 -11.35 -5.95 -8.58
N VAL A 418 -11.87 -4.97 -9.31
CA VAL A 418 -11.83 -3.55 -8.96
C VAL A 418 -13.25 -3.01 -9.03
N THR A 419 -13.81 -2.61 -7.88
CA THR A 419 -15.22 -2.24 -7.77
C THR A 419 -15.49 -1.03 -6.89
N GLY A 420 -16.36 -0.12 -7.35
CA GLY A 420 -16.77 1.04 -6.56
C GLY A 420 -15.63 2.03 -6.23
N CYS A 421 -14.51 1.98 -6.95
CA CYS A 421 -13.34 2.82 -6.67
C CYS A 421 -13.40 4.18 -7.38
N LEU A 422 -12.77 5.17 -6.77
CA LEU A 422 -12.45 6.46 -7.39
C LEU A 422 -10.98 6.45 -7.85
N ILE A 423 -10.75 6.33 -9.16
CA ILE A 423 -9.43 6.14 -9.74
C ILE A 423 -9.11 7.34 -10.62
N GLY A 424 -8.17 8.18 -10.22
CA GLY A 424 -8.02 9.41 -10.97
C GLY A 424 -6.83 10.26 -10.63
N ASN A 425 -6.62 11.30 -11.42
CA ASN A 425 -5.43 12.16 -11.33
C ASN A 425 -4.10 11.38 -11.37
N ASN A 426 -4.07 10.26 -12.09
CA ASN A 426 -2.85 9.52 -12.35
C ASN A 426 -2.18 10.05 -13.64
N GLY A 427 -1.08 9.42 -14.03
CA GLY A 427 -0.35 9.80 -15.23
C GLY A 427 0.40 11.12 -15.10
N ARG A 428 0.78 11.56 -13.89
CA ARG A 428 1.46 12.87 -13.69
C ARG A 428 2.68 13.06 -14.60
N THR A 429 3.39 11.98 -14.93
CA THR A 429 4.57 12.00 -15.83
C THR A 429 4.22 12.04 -17.32
N ALA A 430 2.94 11.96 -17.71
CA ALA A 430 2.46 12.13 -19.07
C ALA A 430 2.50 13.60 -19.52
N HIS A 431 3.69 14.20 -19.48
CA HIS A 431 3.91 15.60 -19.83
C HIS A 431 5.36 15.85 -20.25
N PRO A 432 5.61 16.81 -21.18
CA PRO A 432 6.95 17.19 -21.60
C PRO A 432 7.91 17.58 -20.47
N SER A 433 7.40 18.14 -19.36
CA SER A 433 8.23 18.48 -18.18
C SER A 433 8.90 17.28 -17.49
N PHE A 434 8.43 16.06 -17.76
CA PHE A 434 9.02 14.82 -17.25
C PHE A 434 9.76 14.04 -18.35
N ALA A 435 9.93 14.63 -19.53
CA ALA A 435 10.53 13.95 -20.66
C ALA A 435 12.02 13.64 -20.43
N ARG A 436 12.48 12.55 -21.03
CA ARG A 436 13.88 12.20 -21.15
C ARG A 436 14.39 12.65 -22.51
N THR A 437 15.57 13.27 -22.54
CA THR A 437 16.23 13.67 -23.78
C THR A 437 16.65 12.44 -24.56
N ILE A 438 16.31 12.38 -25.85
CA ILE A 438 16.73 11.33 -26.78
C ILE A 438 18.04 11.76 -27.43
N THR A 439 19.11 11.03 -27.16
CA THR A 439 20.48 11.34 -27.60
C THR A 439 20.87 10.61 -28.88
N GLY A 440 20.20 9.51 -29.21
CA GLY A 440 20.54 8.71 -30.39
C GLY A 440 19.37 7.89 -30.92
N ALA A 441 19.46 7.57 -32.21
CA ALA A 441 18.57 6.64 -32.90
C ALA A 441 19.41 5.75 -33.83
N ALA A 442 19.18 4.44 -33.79
CA ALA A 442 19.95 3.46 -34.55
C ALA A 442 19.06 2.27 -34.98
N ASP A 443 19.59 1.40 -35.83
CA ASP A 443 19.03 0.09 -36.07
C ASP A 443 19.28 -0.80 -34.83
N ASN A 444 18.26 -1.54 -34.40
CA ASN A 444 18.39 -2.50 -33.30
C ASN A 444 19.04 -3.83 -33.72
N GLY A 445 19.42 -3.97 -34.99
CA GLY A 445 20.00 -5.19 -35.58
C GLY A 445 18.95 -6.15 -36.16
N ALA A 446 17.67 -5.85 -35.96
CA ALA A 446 16.53 -6.57 -36.54
C ALA A 446 15.71 -5.67 -37.49
N GLY A 447 16.25 -4.53 -37.92
CA GLY A 447 15.58 -3.58 -38.81
C GLY A 447 14.49 -2.75 -38.11
N ARG A 448 14.54 -2.64 -36.78
CA ARG A 448 13.66 -1.75 -35.99
C ARG A 448 14.44 -0.59 -35.40
N VAL A 449 13.74 0.47 -35.05
CA VAL A 449 14.35 1.66 -34.45
C VAL A 449 14.69 1.41 -32.98
N ARG A 450 15.95 1.59 -32.61
CA ARG A 450 16.44 1.72 -31.23
C ARG A 450 16.66 3.17 -30.89
N LEU A 451 16.18 3.62 -29.74
CA LEU A 451 16.40 4.96 -29.22
C LEU A 451 17.22 4.92 -27.93
N SER A 452 18.11 5.91 -27.78
CA SER A 452 18.91 6.12 -26.57
C SER A 452 18.50 7.40 -25.87
N THR A 453 18.46 7.36 -24.54
CA THR A 453 18.18 8.51 -23.68
C THR A 453 19.44 8.99 -22.98
N GLY A 454 19.48 10.27 -22.60
CA GLY A 454 20.63 10.87 -21.92
C GLY A 454 20.78 10.47 -20.44
N SER A 455 19.76 9.84 -19.85
CA SER A 455 19.73 9.41 -18.45
C SER A 455 18.78 8.23 -18.29
N ALA A 456 18.89 7.49 -17.19
CA ALA A 456 17.98 6.37 -16.92
C ALA A 456 16.50 6.81 -17.01
N HIS A 457 15.70 6.08 -17.78
CA HIS A 457 14.33 6.48 -18.08
C HIS A 457 13.28 5.92 -17.11
N GLY A 458 13.54 4.78 -16.45
CA GLY A 458 12.58 4.15 -15.52
C GLY A 458 11.32 3.59 -16.18
N TRP A 459 11.26 3.56 -17.51
CA TRP A 459 10.23 2.90 -18.32
C TRP A 459 10.38 1.38 -18.34
N GLU A 460 9.28 0.70 -18.69
CA GLU A 460 9.19 -0.76 -18.79
C GLU A 460 8.71 -1.19 -20.18
N THR A 461 9.07 -2.41 -20.60
CA THR A 461 8.51 -3.01 -21.82
C THR A 461 6.98 -3.02 -21.78
N GLY A 462 6.37 -2.55 -22.87
CA GLY A 462 4.92 -2.35 -22.98
C GLY A 462 4.46 -0.95 -22.55
N ASP A 463 5.33 -0.11 -21.98
CA ASP A 463 5.02 1.32 -21.79
C ASP A 463 4.75 2.00 -23.12
N ARG A 464 3.93 3.04 -23.07
CA ARG A 464 3.66 3.91 -24.22
C ARG A 464 4.38 5.23 -24.04
N ILE A 465 5.26 5.55 -24.97
CA ILE A 465 6.07 6.76 -24.95
C ILE A 465 5.63 7.69 -26.06
N SER A 466 5.37 8.96 -25.71
CA SER A 466 5.18 10.03 -26.68
C SER A 466 6.54 10.57 -27.09
N ILE A 467 6.91 10.35 -28.35
CA ILE A 467 8.20 10.75 -28.92
C ILE A 467 8.02 12.00 -29.77
N GLN A 468 8.87 12.99 -29.54
CA GLN A 468 8.84 14.28 -30.23
C GLN A 468 10.26 14.69 -30.66
N GLY A 469 10.39 15.33 -31.82
CA GLY A 469 11.67 15.83 -32.32
C GLY A 469 12.64 14.76 -32.83
N VAL A 470 12.17 13.53 -33.09
CA VAL A 470 12.97 12.43 -33.68
C VAL A 470 12.42 12.10 -35.06
N THR A 471 13.17 12.45 -36.10
CA THR A 471 12.79 12.20 -37.50
C THR A 471 12.48 10.71 -37.70
N GLY A 472 11.31 10.40 -38.26
CA GLY A 472 10.85 9.02 -38.49
C GLY A 472 10.26 8.28 -37.28
N ALA A 473 10.51 8.73 -36.04
CA ALA A 473 10.06 8.05 -34.83
C ALA A 473 8.96 8.79 -34.04
N ASN A 474 8.60 10.00 -34.46
CA ASN A 474 7.60 10.83 -33.77
C ASN A 474 6.24 10.14 -33.58
N GLY A 475 5.60 10.46 -32.46
CA GLY A 475 4.27 10.00 -32.08
C GLY A 475 4.28 9.09 -30.86
N THR A 476 3.11 8.60 -30.47
CA THR A 476 2.98 7.65 -29.37
C THR A 476 3.27 6.23 -29.85
N ARG A 477 4.19 5.54 -29.18
CA ARG A 477 4.61 4.17 -29.52
C ARG A 477 4.67 3.31 -28.26
N SER A 478 4.30 2.03 -28.39
CA SER A 478 4.67 1.02 -27.40
C SER A 478 6.17 0.74 -27.53
N ILE A 479 6.85 0.45 -26.42
CA ILE A 479 8.30 0.22 -26.41
C ILE A 479 8.68 -1.16 -25.91
N GLU A 480 9.86 -1.61 -26.28
CA GLU A 480 10.57 -2.73 -25.65
C GLU A 480 11.85 -2.21 -25.01
N VAL A 481 11.95 -2.28 -23.69
CA VAL A 481 13.10 -1.77 -22.94
C VAL A 481 14.25 -2.77 -23.06
N VAL A 482 15.44 -2.26 -23.40
CA VAL A 482 16.66 -3.04 -23.55
C VAL A 482 17.52 -2.91 -22.30
N ASP A 483 17.74 -1.66 -21.84
CA ASP A 483 18.49 -1.33 -20.63
C ASP A 483 17.94 -0.01 -20.02
N PRO A 484 18.48 0.51 -18.90
CA PRO A 484 17.96 1.72 -18.27
C PRO A 484 17.95 2.97 -19.16
N THR A 485 18.72 3.00 -20.25
CA THR A 485 18.90 4.15 -21.14
C THR A 485 18.48 3.89 -22.58
N THR A 486 18.17 2.65 -22.96
CA THR A 486 17.84 2.30 -24.35
C THR A 486 16.57 1.45 -24.47
N PHE A 487 15.82 1.70 -25.54
CA PHE A 487 14.58 0.98 -25.85
C PHE A 487 14.33 0.91 -27.36
N ASP A 488 13.60 -0.12 -27.78
CA ASP A 488 13.24 -0.39 -29.16
C ASP A 488 11.79 -0.01 -29.44
N LEU A 489 11.52 0.36 -30.70
CA LEU A 489 10.19 0.62 -31.24
C LEU A 489 9.78 -0.56 -32.14
N PRO A 490 9.12 -1.60 -31.61
CA PRO A 490 8.84 -2.83 -32.34
C PRO A 490 7.96 -2.62 -33.58
N GLU A 491 7.12 -1.57 -33.57
CA GLU A 491 6.19 -1.23 -34.65
C GLU A 491 6.83 -0.35 -35.74
N VAL A 492 8.07 0.12 -35.56
CA VAL A 492 8.70 1.11 -36.45
C VAL A 492 9.89 0.50 -37.17
N ALA A 493 9.79 0.41 -38.50
CA ALA A 493 10.90 -0.05 -39.34
C ALA A 493 12.01 1.01 -39.41
N TYR A 494 13.26 0.57 -39.31
CA TYR A 494 14.43 1.41 -39.50
C TYR A 494 14.67 1.63 -41.00
N SER A 495 14.89 2.89 -41.39
CA SER A 495 15.05 3.29 -42.81
C SER A 495 16.23 4.25 -43.03
N GLY A 496 17.17 4.33 -42.08
CA GLY A 496 18.43 5.09 -42.22
C GLY A 496 18.32 6.62 -42.10
N GLY A 497 17.12 7.19 -41.89
CA GLY A 497 16.89 8.65 -41.84
C GLY A 497 16.64 9.24 -40.45
N TYR A 498 17.02 8.55 -39.37
CA TYR A 498 16.69 8.96 -38.01
C TYR A 498 17.79 9.86 -37.41
N SER A 499 17.39 10.94 -36.74
CA SER A 499 18.30 11.88 -36.04
C SER A 499 18.05 11.85 -34.53
N GLY A 500 19.11 11.95 -33.73
CA GLY A 500 18.99 12.24 -32.29
C GLY A 500 18.53 13.69 -32.03
N GLY A 501 18.31 14.05 -30.76
CA GLY A 501 18.00 15.43 -30.34
C GLY A 501 16.54 15.71 -29.94
N GLY A 502 15.69 14.69 -29.87
CA GLY A 502 14.29 14.80 -29.44
C GLY A 502 14.05 14.54 -27.96
N THR A 503 12.80 14.31 -27.59
CA THR A 503 12.38 13.95 -26.23
C THR A 503 11.33 12.85 -26.22
N GLY A 504 11.33 12.02 -25.19
CA GLY A 504 10.28 11.03 -24.94
C GLY A 504 9.72 11.16 -23.53
N TYR A 505 8.39 11.09 -23.37
CA TYR A 505 7.76 11.01 -22.04
C TYR A 505 6.71 9.90 -22.00
N ARG A 506 6.59 9.27 -20.83
CA ARG A 506 5.71 8.12 -20.59
C ARG A 506 4.28 8.56 -20.36
N LEU A 507 3.36 7.88 -21.04
CA LEU A 507 1.91 8.02 -20.86
C LEU A 507 1.39 7.26 -19.62
N GLY A 508 0.20 7.62 -19.16
CA GLY A 508 -0.43 7.02 -17.97
C GLY A 508 -1.88 6.63 -18.20
N ALA A 509 -2.38 5.68 -17.42
CA ALA A 509 -3.78 5.24 -17.45
C ALA A 509 -4.39 5.17 -16.04
N GLY A 510 -5.72 5.13 -15.94
CA GLY A 510 -6.36 4.80 -14.68
C GLY A 510 -6.06 3.35 -14.30
N ILE A 511 -6.33 2.46 -15.25
CA ILE A 511 -6.04 1.03 -15.14
C ILE A 511 -5.36 0.55 -16.42
N ASN A 512 -4.21 -0.10 -16.28
CA ASN A 512 -3.54 -0.82 -17.34
C ASN A 512 -3.66 -2.33 -17.08
N ILE A 513 -4.16 -3.08 -18.05
CA ILE A 513 -4.34 -4.54 -17.99
C ILE A 513 -3.44 -5.17 -19.04
N ARG A 514 -2.40 -5.87 -18.61
CA ARG A 514 -1.41 -6.50 -19.49
C ARG A 514 -1.96 -7.78 -20.14
N SER A 515 -1.35 -8.21 -21.24
CA SER A 515 -1.78 -9.39 -22.00
C SER A 515 -1.67 -10.71 -21.22
N THR A 516 -0.86 -10.75 -20.18
CA THR A 516 -0.71 -11.89 -19.27
C THR A 516 -1.88 -12.03 -18.28
N ALA A 517 -2.69 -10.98 -18.12
CA ALA A 517 -3.82 -10.99 -17.20
C ALA A 517 -5.01 -11.79 -17.74
N SER A 518 -5.84 -12.31 -16.85
CA SER A 518 -7.07 -13.04 -17.19
C SER A 518 -8.08 -12.99 -16.04
N ARG A 519 -9.37 -13.18 -16.32
CA ARG A 519 -10.45 -13.09 -15.31
C ARG A 519 -10.38 -11.77 -14.52
N VAL A 520 -10.25 -10.66 -15.22
CA VAL A 520 -10.21 -9.32 -14.61
C VAL A 520 -11.61 -8.70 -14.67
N VAL A 521 -12.11 -8.22 -13.53
CA VAL A 521 -13.44 -7.61 -13.39
C VAL A 521 -13.29 -6.17 -12.91
N ILE A 522 -13.70 -5.21 -13.72
CA ILE A 522 -13.65 -3.77 -13.46
C ILE A 522 -15.08 -3.22 -13.55
N VAL A 523 -15.72 -2.98 -12.41
CA VAL A 523 -17.15 -2.63 -12.37
C VAL A 523 -17.48 -1.45 -11.47
N GLY A 524 -18.33 -0.53 -11.91
CA GLY A 524 -18.88 0.51 -11.03
C GLY A 524 -17.87 1.54 -10.53
N ASN A 525 -16.77 1.76 -11.24
CA ASN A 525 -15.72 2.70 -10.84
C ASN A 525 -15.87 4.06 -11.52
N VAL A 526 -15.33 5.11 -10.91
CA VAL A 526 -15.12 6.42 -11.57
C VAL A 526 -13.64 6.55 -11.93
N ILE A 527 -13.32 6.63 -13.22
CA ILE A 527 -11.95 6.55 -13.74
C ILE A 527 -11.61 7.75 -14.65
N GLY A 528 -10.86 8.72 -14.13
CA GLY A 528 -10.50 9.94 -14.86
C GLY A 528 -10.10 11.11 -13.97
N ALA A 529 -10.28 12.35 -14.44
CA ALA A 529 -10.01 13.54 -13.63
C ALA A 529 -10.95 13.66 -12.43
N LEU A 530 -10.39 13.98 -11.26
CA LEU A 530 -11.15 14.23 -10.03
C LEU A 530 -11.17 15.72 -9.68
N ALA A 531 -11.98 16.12 -8.69
CA ALA A 531 -12.21 17.52 -8.35
C ALA A 531 -10.96 18.29 -7.88
N ASP A 532 -10.01 17.58 -7.27
CA ASP A 532 -8.79 18.11 -6.69
C ASP A 532 -7.56 17.39 -7.27
N GLY A 533 -6.45 18.08 -7.53
CA GLY A 533 -5.24 17.47 -8.14
C GLY A 533 -5.12 17.70 -9.65
N THR A 534 -4.01 17.25 -10.24
CA THR A 534 -3.74 17.39 -11.68
C THR A 534 -3.82 16.05 -12.37
N SER A 535 -4.85 15.83 -13.19
CA SER A 535 -4.93 14.65 -14.05
C SER A 535 -4.23 14.87 -15.38
N ARG A 536 -3.38 13.91 -15.75
CA ARG A 536 -2.81 13.79 -17.10
C ARG A 536 -3.00 12.38 -17.65
N GLN A 537 -3.98 11.68 -17.10
CA GLN A 537 -4.35 10.32 -17.46
C GLN A 537 -4.88 10.30 -18.90
N ASP A 538 -4.21 9.56 -19.77
CA ASP A 538 -4.56 9.50 -21.19
C ASP A 538 -5.83 8.70 -21.43
N TYR A 539 -5.87 7.53 -20.82
CA TYR A 539 -7.02 6.63 -20.92
C TYR A 539 -7.51 6.22 -19.55
N GLY A 540 -8.82 6.04 -19.42
CA GLY A 540 -9.38 5.42 -18.22
C GLY A 540 -8.85 4.01 -18.08
N ILE A 541 -9.04 3.19 -19.13
CA ILE A 541 -8.57 1.79 -19.15
C ILE A 541 -7.76 1.49 -20.41
N VAL A 542 -6.57 0.91 -20.26
CA VAL A 542 -5.82 0.27 -21.35
C VAL A 542 -5.88 -1.23 -21.15
N ASN A 543 -6.38 -1.97 -22.13
CA ASN A 543 -6.56 -3.42 -22.02
C ASN A 543 -5.88 -4.20 -23.15
N ALA A 544 -4.96 -5.07 -22.77
CA ALA A 544 -4.34 -6.08 -23.62
C ALA A 544 -4.82 -7.52 -23.33
N ALA A 545 -5.59 -7.73 -22.26
CA ALA A 545 -6.06 -9.05 -21.86
C ALA A 545 -7.31 -9.49 -22.63
N ALA A 546 -7.37 -10.79 -22.90
CA ALA A 546 -8.46 -11.45 -23.64
C ALA A 546 -9.69 -11.80 -22.78
N ASP A 547 -9.51 -11.96 -21.47
CA ASP A 547 -10.53 -12.42 -20.52
C ASP A 547 -10.77 -11.33 -19.46
N VAL A 548 -11.69 -10.43 -19.77
CA VAL A 548 -12.02 -9.25 -18.95
C VAL A 548 -13.51 -8.93 -18.99
N LEU A 549 -14.05 -8.47 -17.87
CA LEU A 549 -15.34 -7.81 -17.76
C LEU A 549 -15.12 -6.37 -17.31
N ILE A 550 -15.47 -5.42 -18.15
CA ILE A 550 -15.42 -3.98 -17.86
C ILE A 550 -16.83 -3.43 -18.02
N SER A 551 -17.53 -3.17 -16.92
CA SER A 551 -18.90 -2.67 -16.98
C SER A 551 -19.23 -1.55 -16.01
N ASP A 552 -20.20 -0.71 -16.40
CA ASP A 552 -20.83 0.26 -15.50
C ASP A 552 -19.85 1.26 -14.86
N ASN A 553 -18.71 1.52 -15.50
CA ASN A 553 -17.73 2.51 -15.04
C ASN A 553 -18.02 3.89 -15.65
N ASP A 554 -17.74 4.97 -14.92
CA ASP A 554 -17.64 6.33 -15.47
C ASP A 554 -16.21 6.59 -15.94
N LEU A 555 -15.99 6.65 -17.25
CA LEU A 555 -14.67 6.84 -17.88
C LEU A 555 -14.47 8.28 -18.41
N ASN A 556 -15.20 9.27 -17.91
CA ASN A 556 -15.02 10.66 -18.32
C ASN A 556 -13.76 11.30 -17.70
N GLY A 557 -13.26 12.37 -18.32
CA GLY A 557 -12.16 13.17 -17.78
C GLY A 557 -10.76 12.59 -18.07
N ASN A 558 -10.63 11.77 -19.10
CA ASN A 558 -9.35 11.27 -19.63
C ASN A 558 -8.91 12.13 -20.83
N THR A 559 -7.61 12.40 -20.98
CA THR A 559 -7.11 13.38 -21.96
C THR A 559 -7.14 12.88 -23.40
N VAL A 560 -7.15 11.55 -23.62
CA VAL A 560 -7.19 10.94 -24.95
C VAL A 560 -8.49 10.17 -25.19
N GLY A 561 -8.92 9.33 -24.25
CA GLY A 561 -10.18 8.60 -24.43
C GLY A 561 -10.58 7.72 -23.24
N PRO A 562 -11.80 7.16 -23.25
CA PRO A 562 -12.30 6.36 -22.13
C PRO A 562 -11.54 5.05 -21.96
N TYR A 563 -11.24 4.34 -23.06
CA TYR A 563 -10.43 3.13 -23.04
C TYR A 563 -9.66 2.93 -24.36
N ARG A 564 -8.63 2.07 -24.31
CA ARG A 564 -7.90 1.59 -25.48
C ARG A 564 -7.70 0.08 -25.40
N LEU A 565 -8.06 -0.62 -26.47
CA LEU A 565 -7.77 -2.05 -26.62
C LEU A 565 -6.48 -2.21 -27.41
N THR A 566 -5.52 -2.94 -26.86
CA THR A 566 -4.20 -3.20 -27.48
C THR A 566 -3.94 -4.69 -27.71
N GLY A 567 -4.76 -5.56 -27.13
CA GLY A 567 -4.68 -7.02 -27.31
C GLY A 567 -5.82 -7.58 -28.15
N VAL A 568 -5.80 -8.89 -28.33
CA VAL A 568 -6.84 -9.61 -29.07
C VAL A 568 -8.06 -9.81 -28.18
N SER A 569 -9.20 -9.26 -28.61
CA SER A 569 -10.48 -9.52 -27.95
C SER A 569 -10.99 -10.92 -28.29
N THR A 570 -11.55 -11.61 -27.31
CA THR A 570 -12.12 -12.96 -27.47
C THR A 570 -13.58 -13.00 -27.05
N SER A 571 -14.20 -14.18 -27.11
CA SER A 571 -15.52 -14.40 -26.53
C SER A 571 -15.58 -14.20 -25.01
N GLN A 572 -14.46 -14.05 -24.30
CA GLN A 572 -14.42 -13.71 -22.88
C GLN A 572 -14.23 -12.20 -22.63
N THR A 573 -13.95 -11.41 -23.67
CA THR A 573 -13.89 -9.95 -23.54
C THR A 573 -15.31 -9.38 -23.51
N ARG A 574 -15.67 -8.70 -22.42
CA ARG A 574 -16.96 -8.04 -22.23
C ARG A 574 -16.77 -6.60 -21.78
N ILE A 575 -17.23 -5.66 -22.59
CA ILE A 575 -17.18 -4.23 -22.30
C ILE A 575 -18.58 -3.66 -22.56
N THR A 576 -19.28 -3.24 -21.51
CA THR A 576 -20.70 -2.85 -21.61
C THR A 576 -21.08 -1.81 -20.56
N GLY A 577 -22.08 -0.97 -20.81
CA GLY A 577 -22.64 -0.07 -19.78
C GLY A 577 -21.70 1.03 -19.25
N ASN A 578 -20.51 1.22 -19.84
CA ASN A 578 -19.57 2.24 -19.37
C ASN A 578 -19.97 3.63 -19.88
N LYS A 579 -19.94 4.65 -19.02
CA LYS A 579 -20.15 6.06 -19.38
C LYS A 579 -18.84 6.66 -19.90
N GLY A 580 -18.94 7.64 -20.81
CA GLY A 580 -17.78 8.26 -21.48
C GLY A 580 -17.33 7.53 -22.75
N VAL A 581 -17.98 6.40 -23.08
CA VAL A 581 -17.85 5.70 -24.37
C VAL A 581 -19.02 6.06 -25.27
N GLU A 582 -18.88 5.88 -26.58
CA GLU A 582 -20.01 6.01 -27.50
C GLU A 582 -21.08 4.96 -27.12
N GLN A 583 -22.20 5.41 -26.58
CA GLN A 583 -23.31 4.53 -26.19
C GLN A 583 -23.94 3.93 -27.45
N ILE A 584 -24.14 2.62 -27.48
CA ILE A 584 -24.84 1.92 -28.55
C ILE A 584 -25.89 1.04 -27.87
N ASP A 585 -27.16 1.40 -28.01
CA ASP A 585 -28.28 0.68 -27.39
C ASP A 585 -28.67 -0.57 -28.20
N GLY A 586 -28.32 -0.61 -29.49
CA GLY A 586 -28.50 -1.79 -30.33
C GLY A 586 -27.80 -1.69 -31.68
N TRP A 587 -27.87 -2.78 -32.45
CA TRP A 587 -27.29 -2.89 -33.78
C TRP A 587 -28.33 -3.36 -34.78
N LEU A 588 -28.42 -2.75 -35.97
CA LEU A 588 -29.17 -3.28 -37.12
C LEU A 588 -28.21 -4.06 -38.01
N THR A 589 -28.43 -5.34 -38.27
CA THR A 589 -27.46 -6.23 -38.94
C THR A 589 -27.98 -6.85 -40.23
N VAL A 590 -27.24 -6.69 -41.32
CA VAL A 590 -27.43 -7.42 -42.59
C VAL A 590 -26.25 -8.38 -42.78
N ARG A 591 -26.55 -9.61 -43.20
CA ARG A 591 -25.57 -10.59 -43.66
C ARG A 591 -25.99 -11.11 -45.04
N VAL A 592 -25.16 -10.90 -46.05
CA VAL A 592 -25.32 -11.43 -47.41
C VAL A 592 -24.25 -12.48 -47.63
N ALA A 593 -24.63 -13.74 -47.75
CA ALA A 593 -23.71 -14.82 -48.09
C ALA A 593 -23.48 -14.85 -49.61
N GLY A 594 -22.22 -14.95 -50.04
CA GLY A 594 -21.89 -14.99 -51.47
C GLY A 594 -22.03 -13.62 -52.16
N PRO A 595 -22.29 -13.59 -53.48
CA PRO A 595 -22.28 -12.36 -54.28
C PRO A 595 -23.20 -11.26 -53.73
N VAL A 596 -22.68 -10.04 -53.69
CA VAL A 596 -23.38 -8.84 -53.20
C VAL A 596 -23.65 -7.93 -54.41
N ALA A 597 -24.91 -7.49 -54.56
CA ALA A 597 -25.35 -6.62 -55.64
C ALA A 597 -25.84 -5.28 -55.10
N ASP A 598 -25.93 -4.27 -55.96
CA ASP A 598 -26.55 -3.00 -55.61
C ASP A 598 -28.05 -3.17 -55.33
N GLY A 599 -28.54 -2.59 -54.24
CA GLY A 599 -29.92 -2.77 -53.84
C GLY A 599 -30.20 -2.54 -52.36
N LEU A 600 -31.45 -2.82 -51.97
CA LEU A 600 -31.91 -2.76 -50.58
C LEU A 600 -31.91 -4.16 -49.97
N TYR A 601 -31.38 -4.26 -48.75
CA TYR A 601 -31.30 -5.49 -47.98
C TYR A 601 -31.97 -5.29 -46.62
N ASP A 602 -32.85 -6.23 -46.28
CA ASP A 602 -33.55 -6.24 -45.00
C ASP A 602 -32.60 -6.64 -43.86
N PHE A 603 -32.69 -5.94 -42.73
CA PHE A 603 -31.99 -6.34 -41.51
C PHE A 603 -32.57 -7.63 -40.97
N GLY A 604 -31.71 -8.57 -40.60
CA GLY A 604 -32.12 -9.87 -40.06
C GLY A 604 -32.74 -9.78 -38.67
N ASN A 605 -32.58 -8.65 -37.97
CA ASN A 605 -32.99 -8.50 -36.57
C ASN A 605 -33.99 -7.37 -36.30
N LEU A 606 -34.26 -6.46 -37.25
CA LEU A 606 -35.29 -5.43 -37.11
C LEU A 606 -35.68 -4.84 -38.47
N LEU A 607 -36.88 -5.15 -38.96
CA LEU A 607 -37.36 -4.71 -40.27
C LEU A 607 -38.08 -3.36 -40.24
N TYR A 608 -38.80 -3.07 -39.14
CA TYR A 608 -39.54 -1.84 -38.94
C TYR A 608 -39.16 -1.22 -37.59
N LEU A 609 -38.94 0.10 -37.59
CA LEU A 609 -38.99 0.92 -36.39
C LEU A 609 -40.42 1.42 -36.22
N ASP A 610 -40.98 1.29 -35.02
CA ASP A 610 -42.32 1.76 -34.71
C ASP A 610 -42.34 2.42 -33.33
N ALA A 611 -43.07 3.54 -33.22
CA ALA A 611 -43.20 4.36 -32.02
C ALA A 611 -41.87 4.73 -31.33
N GLN A 612 -40.77 4.80 -32.09
CA GLN A 612 -39.43 5.00 -31.57
C GLN A 612 -38.61 5.95 -32.44
N ARG A 613 -37.63 6.61 -31.82
CA ARG A 613 -36.59 7.36 -32.51
C ARG A 613 -35.25 6.70 -32.24
N ILE A 614 -34.47 6.51 -33.30
CA ILE A 614 -33.08 6.06 -33.15
C ILE A 614 -32.13 7.06 -33.78
N ARG A 615 -30.95 7.21 -33.16
CA ARG A 615 -29.82 7.95 -33.72
C ARG A 615 -28.76 6.95 -34.12
N VAL A 616 -28.40 6.92 -35.41
CA VAL A 616 -27.30 6.08 -35.90
C VAL A 616 -25.99 6.78 -35.60
N VAL A 617 -25.12 6.10 -34.87
CA VAL A 617 -23.84 6.65 -34.41
C VAL A 617 -22.65 5.93 -35.01
N ARG A 618 -22.81 4.67 -35.43
CA ARG A 618 -21.70 3.84 -35.90
C ARG A 618 -22.09 2.91 -37.04
N VAL A 619 -21.14 2.62 -37.93
CA VAL A 619 -21.27 1.61 -38.98
C VAL A 619 -20.07 0.67 -38.95
N THR A 620 -20.32 -0.62 -38.69
CA THR A 620 -19.34 -1.70 -38.80
C THR A 620 -19.62 -2.51 -40.05
N ARG A 621 -18.61 -2.76 -40.88
CA ARG A 621 -18.76 -3.51 -42.13
C ARG A 621 -17.53 -4.32 -42.50
N VAL A 622 -17.73 -5.40 -43.24
CA VAL A 622 -16.68 -6.23 -43.82
C VAL A 622 -17.23 -7.04 -45.00
N LEU A 623 -16.37 -7.32 -45.98
CA LEU A 623 -16.60 -8.25 -47.09
C LEU A 623 -15.64 -9.44 -47.00
N GLU A 624 -15.96 -10.55 -47.65
CA GLU A 624 -14.99 -11.62 -47.89
C GLU A 624 -14.01 -11.22 -49.00
N SER A 625 -14.50 -10.59 -50.07
CA SER A 625 -13.69 -9.98 -51.13
C SER A 625 -14.45 -8.90 -51.90
N GLY A 626 -13.74 -8.12 -52.73
CA GLY A 626 -14.31 -6.99 -53.49
C GLY A 626 -14.53 -5.72 -52.66
N GLY A 627 -15.37 -4.82 -53.19
CA GLY A 627 -15.74 -3.56 -52.54
C GLY A 627 -17.16 -3.13 -52.87
N CYS A 628 -17.81 -2.43 -51.94
CA CYS A 628 -19.10 -1.75 -52.15
C CYS A 628 -19.22 -0.58 -51.15
N ASP A 629 -20.22 0.28 -51.33
CA ASP A 629 -20.59 1.30 -50.35
C ASP A 629 -21.92 0.92 -49.67
N VAL A 630 -22.02 1.19 -48.36
CA VAL A 630 -23.22 0.88 -47.57
C VAL A 630 -23.76 2.13 -46.87
N ARG A 631 -25.09 2.28 -46.82
CA ARG A 631 -25.77 3.28 -45.97
C ARG A 631 -27.07 2.73 -45.39
N LEU A 632 -27.61 3.41 -44.38
CA LEU A 632 -28.94 3.11 -43.86
C LEU A 632 -29.99 3.86 -44.68
N ASP A 633 -31.01 3.15 -45.14
CA ASP A 633 -32.20 3.73 -45.73
C ASP A 633 -33.41 3.50 -44.81
N ALA A 634 -34.33 4.47 -44.80
CA ALA A 634 -35.65 4.38 -44.20
C ALA A 634 -36.71 4.60 -45.29
N ASP A 635 -37.67 3.69 -45.42
CA ASP A 635 -38.68 3.67 -46.49
C ASP A 635 -38.08 3.77 -47.92
N GLY A 636 -36.90 3.15 -48.10
CA GLY A 636 -36.21 3.10 -49.39
C GLY A 636 -35.45 4.38 -49.79
N VAL A 637 -35.38 5.38 -48.91
CA VAL A 637 -34.57 6.61 -49.10
C VAL A 637 -33.49 6.73 -48.03
N SER A 638 -32.42 7.49 -48.29
CA SER A 638 -31.33 7.68 -47.32
C SER A 638 -31.86 8.20 -45.99
N ALA A 639 -31.46 7.58 -44.88
CA ALA A 639 -31.82 7.98 -43.53
C ALA A 639 -31.02 9.19 -43.00
N GLY A 640 -30.18 9.82 -43.84
CA GLY A 640 -29.43 11.04 -43.51
C GLY A 640 -27.90 10.86 -43.50
N GLY A 641 -27.39 9.63 -43.60
CA GLY A 641 -25.95 9.34 -43.69
C GLY A 641 -25.41 9.27 -45.12
N ALA A 642 -24.16 9.70 -45.32
CA ALA A 642 -23.41 9.36 -46.53
C ALA A 642 -23.14 7.85 -46.58
N ALA A 643 -23.00 7.29 -47.79
CA ALA A 643 -22.57 5.92 -47.94
C ALA A 643 -21.10 5.77 -47.51
N VAL A 644 -20.80 4.68 -46.82
CA VAL A 644 -19.46 4.35 -46.34
C VAL A 644 -18.93 3.13 -47.07
N ALA A 645 -17.70 3.22 -47.57
CA ALA A 645 -17.05 2.11 -48.25
C ALA A 645 -16.84 0.91 -47.31
N ALA A 646 -17.07 -0.28 -47.85
CA ALA A 646 -16.81 -1.59 -47.28
C ALA A 646 -15.69 -2.28 -48.07
N SER A 647 -14.77 -2.93 -47.35
CA SER A 647 -13.69 -3.73 -47.95
C SER A 647 -13.52 -5.07 -47.24
N SER A 648 -12.52 -5.85 -47.64
CA SER A 648 -12.19 -7.14 -47.02
C SER A 648 -11.61 -7.05 -45.61
N THR A 649 -11.33 -5.84 -45.11
CA THR A 649 -10.87 -5.62 -43.74
C THR A 649 -12.04 -5.19 -42.87
N VAL A 650 -12.16 -5.75 -41.65
CA VAL A 650 -13.18 -5.31 -40.69
C VAL A 650 -12.98 -3.84 -40.35
N GLN A 651 -14.07 -3.10 -40.48
CA GLN A 651 -14.06 -1.68 -40.65
C GLN A 651 -15.17 -1.13 -39.74
N SER A 652 -14.84 -0.45 -38.63
CA SER A 652 -15.84 0.13 -37.71
C SER A 652 -15.65 1.65 -37.61
N THR A 653 -16.62 2.41 -38.13
CA THR A 653 -16.56 3.88 -38.24
C THR A 653 -17.60 4.53 -37.35
N SER A 654 -17.17 5.35 -36.38
CA SER A 654 -18.07 6.30 -35.70
C SER A 654 -18.39 7.45 -36.66
N LEU A 655 -19.66 7.81 -36.75
CA LEU A 655 -20.14 8.85 -37.64
C LEU A 655 -19.82 10.22 -37.03
N SER A 656 -19.06 11.05 -37.76
CA SER A 656 -18.77 12.43 -37.37
C SER A 656 -20.03 13.32 -37.29
N SER A 657 -21.10 12.90 -37.96
CA SER A 657 -22.43 13.50 -37.88
C SER A 657 -23.47 12.38 -37.74
N PRO A 658 -23.78 11.96 -36.50
CA PRO A 658 -24.86 11.01 -36.25
C PRO A 658 -26.18 11.53 -36.81
N TYR A 659 -26.99 10.66 -37.39
CA TYR A 659 -28.27 11.03 -38.02
C TYR A 659 -29.44 10.30 -37.37
N LEU A 660 -30.62 10.93 -37.43
CA LEU A 660 -31.85 10.48 -36.77
C LEU A 660 -32.74 9.71 -37.76
N VAL A 661 -33.27 8.57 -37.33
CA VAL A 661 -34.43 7.92 -37.94
C VAL A 661 -35.61 8.11 -37.00
N ASP A 662 -36.57 8.93 -37.42
CA ASP A 662 -37.78 9.23 -36.64
C ASP A 662 -38.95 8.37 -37.12
N ALA A 663 -39.35 7.40 -36.29
CA ALA A 663 -40.54 6.58 -36.46
C ALA A 663 -41.56 6.79 -35.34
N ALA A 664 -41.51 7.94 -34.64
CA ALA A 664 -42.38 8.20 -33.49
C ALA A 664 -43.86 8.32 -33.86
N THR A 665 -44.17 8.83 -35.05
CA THR A 665 -45.54 9.09 -35.52
C THR A 665 -46.04 8.10 -36.57
N SER A 666 -45.14 7.32 -37.18
CA SER A 666 -45.47 6.32 -38.19
C SER A 666 -44.32 5.30 -38.30
N PRO A 667 -44.62 4.00 -38.42
CA PRO A 667 -43.58 3.00 -38.63
C PRO A 667 -42.70 3.32 -39.84
N LYS A 668 -41.39 3.06 -39.72
CA LYS A 668 -40.39 3.22 -40.78
C LYS A 668 -39.77 1.88 -41.10
N ARG A 669 -39.79 1.47 -42.37
CA ARG A 669 -39.05 0.27 -42.80
C ARG A 669 -37.57 0.64 -42.90
N VAL A 670 -36.71 -0.05 -42.16
CA VAL A 670 -35.26 0.19 -42.18
C VAL A 670 -34.54 -0.89 -42.96
N GLN A 671 -33.64 -0.48 -43.85
CA GLN A 671 -32.90 -1.39 -44.73
C GLN A 671 -31.46 -0.89 -44.93
N ALA A 672 -30.52 -1.81 -45.16
CA ALA A 672 -29.20 -1.44 -45.64
C ALA A 672 -29.28 -1.24 -47.16
N ARG A 673 -28.80 -0.11 -47.67
CA ARG A 673 -28.59 0.09 -49.09
C ARG A 673 -27.14 -0.20 -49.46
N VAL A 674 -26.93 -1.08 -50.43
CA VAL A 674 -25.65 -1.35 -51.09
C VAL A 674 -25.58 -0.56 -52.40
N LEU A 675 -24.44 0.06 -52.66
CA LEU A 675 -24.12 0.85 -53.85
C LEU A 675 -22.73 0.45 -54.35
N ASN A 676 -22.47 0.64 -55.64
CA ASN A 676 -21.14 0.51 -56.24
C ASN A 676 -20.48 -0.86 -55.97
N ALA A 677 -21.27 -1.95 -55.91
CA ALA A 677 -20.76 -3.28 -55.70
C ALA A 677 -19.89 -3.75 -56.88
N ALA A 678 -18.60 -3.97 -56.61
CA ALA A 678 -17.61 -4.41 -57.58
C ALA A 678 -16.91 -5.67 -57.07
N GLY A 679 -17.31 -6.83 -57.62
CA GLY A 679 -16.78 -8.14 -57.20
C GLY A 679 -17.02 -8.46 -55.71
N ALA A 680 -17.97 -7.77 -55.07
CA ALA A 680 -18.25 -7.88 -53.65
C ALA A 680 -18.90 -9.24 -53.33
N THR A 681 -18.39 -9.93 -52.30
CA THR A 681 -18.95 -11.17 -51.77
C THR A 681 -18.90 -11.19 -50.25
N GLY A 682 -19.87 -11.82 -49.61
CA GLY A 682 -19.88 -12.07 -48.17
C GLY A 682 -19.99 -10.81 -47.30
N LEU A 683 -20.95 -9.92 -47.59
CA LEU A 683 -21.15 -8.68 -46.83
C LEU A 683 -21.73 -8.96 -45.44
N LEU A 684 -21.06 -8.42 -44.41
CA LEU A 684 -21.65 -8.18 -43.10
C LEU A 684 -21.61 -6.68 -42.83
N VAL A 685 -22.77 -6.07 -42.57
CA VAL A 685 -22.86 -4.66 -42.14
C VAL A 685 -23.75 -4.56 -40.91
N GLN A 686 -23.34 -3.69 -39.97
CA GLN A 686 -24.03 -3.39 -38.73
C GLN A 686 -24.10 -1.87 -38.52
N PHE A 687 -25.31 -1.34 -38.32
CA PHE A 687 -25.53 0.05 -37.93
C PHE A 687 -25.81 0.11 -36.43
N GLY A 688 -24.89 0.69 -35.67
CA GLY A 688 -25.03 0.91 -34.23
C GLY A 688 -25.89 2.14 -33.98
N TYR A 689 -26.93 1.99 -33.17
CA TYR A 689 -27.88 3.06 -32.86
C TYR A 689 -28.03 3.32 -31.36
N GLN A 690 -28.45 4.53 -31.04
CA GLN A 690 -28.93 4.96 -29.73
C GLN A 690 -30.45 5.17 -29.81
N ILE A 691 -31.18 4.81 -28.76
CA ILE A 691 -32.58 5.19 -28.59
C ILE A 691 -32.61 6.65 -28.16
N VAL A 692 -33.44 7.45 -28.83
CA VAL A 692 -33.63 8.86 -28.51
C VAL A 692 -35.01 8.98 -27.86
N SER A 693 -35.05 9.39 -26.59
CA SER A 693 -36.31 9.65 -25.88
C SER A 693 -36.98 10.93 -26.35
#